data_AF-A0A969T194-F1
#
_entry.id   AF-A0A969T194-F1
#
_cell.length_a   1.000
_cell.length_b   1.000
_cell.length_c   1.000
_cell.angle_alpha   90.00
_cell.angle_beta   90.00
_cell.angle_gamma   90.00
#
_symmetry.space_group_name_H-M   'P 1'
#
loop_
_entity.id
_entity.type
_entity.pdbx_description
1 polymer ?
#
loop_
_entity_poly.entity_id
_entity_poly.type
_entity_poly.pdbx_seq_one_letter_code
_entity_poly.pdbx_strand_id
1 'polypeptide(L)'
;MAFKLQLLHAADQEAGVPALEDAPNFSAVLNALKNEDADSDGNLDYANTLVLSSGDAYIPSPFLFASEQAFDGQGRGDILIQNELGFQAIAFGNHEFDLGTGLIADLLQADAETGYPGAQFPYLSSNLDFSTDSALADLVVEDGQEASDIPNSIAGNTIITVNGEKFGIVGATTPTLRSISSPGGVTILPEDFDGSDPADVAALAAEIQASVDTLLAANPDINKVILLAHMQQIAIEQQLAELLTNVDIVIAGGSNTILADETDRLRAGDAVEGPYPILKTGADGNPVAVVNTDGNYRYVGRLVVDFDDSGVIIPDSVDAAVSGAYATDEAGVAAVNGTPDPEILAITEALEVVIAAQDGNIFGNSSVFLNGSRGDVRTQETNLGNLSADANLAAAKQVDESVVISIKNGGGIRDNIGVFTFPPGSTNPEDAITGPTEANPVAGKEAGDISQLDISNALRFNNGLTVLTVTAEELLEIVEYGVSATEDGASPGRFPQVGGIAFSFDDDLPPGDRVQSLAVKDEDGNLIDAVVENGEVVGDASRTFRLVTLSFLADGGDGYTFPDRDRIDLVTEDSDSTEPPSRTGVATFAPDGSEQDALAEYLAAEFDEMPFMDADVEPELDERIQNLDFREDTVLADSGAPGDGVELLDLRGFSGAVNAEFMLSREAAFDNFAGFYKVVDAEGGIDTNGDGTADLLPGDAGYTEAAIANREPNVSLVVAENGGTETLAVEVMGGALYAPFLIANGRPDSFEQVYFTFSELNPGGVDHIQGSGNTFAFEDLPFGGDLDFNDLIITATLTPVS
;
A
#
# COMPACT_ATOMS: atom_id res chain seq x y z
N MET A 1 -12.90 36.06 34.12
CA MET A 1 -11.43 35.88 34.00
C MET A 1 -11.30 34.84 32.92
N ALA A 2 -10.45 35.07 31.91
CA ALA A 2 -10.34 34.11 30.83
C ALA A 2 -9.95 32.72 31.39
N PHE A 3 -10.65 31.69 30.95
CA PHE A 3 -10.36 30.31 31.30
C PHE A 3 -9.33 29.78 30.31
N LYS A 4 -8.09 29.60 30.76
CA LYS A 4 -7.04 29.01 29.92
C LYS A 4 -7.20 27.51 29.87
N LEU A 5 -7.37 26.94 28.69
CA LEU A 5 -7.36 25.49 28.43
C LEU A 5 -6.00 25.09 27.85
N GLN A 6 -5.47 23.95 28.29
CA GLN A 6 -4.55 23.14 27.51
C GLN A 6 -5.29 21.91 27.00
N LEU A 7 -5.31 21.73 25.69
CA LEU A 7 -5.79 20.53 25.04
C LEU A 7 -4.58 19.78 24.49
N LEU A 8 -4.32 18.60 25.03
CA LEU A 8 -3.41 17.62 24.45
C LEU A 8 -4.24 16.64 23.64
N HIS A 9 -3.85 16.39 22.40
CA HIS A 9 -4.63 15.55 21.51
C HIS A 9 -3.78 14.70 20.58
N ALA A 10 -4.42 13.67 20.03
CA ALA A 10 -3.88 12.81 19.00
C ALA A 10 -5.03 12.26 18.13
N ALA A 11 -4.66 11.72 16.99
CA ALA A 11 -5.50 10.91 16.12
C ALA A 11 -4.65 9.76 15.57
N ASP A 12 -5.28 8.76 14.97
CA ASP A 12 -4.60 7.82 14.09
C ASP A 12 -3.43 7.10 14.77
N GLN A 13 -3.59 6.71 16.05
CA GLN A 13 -2.53 6.03 16.80
C GLN A 13 -2.05 4.75 16.10
N GLU A 14 -2.95 4.01 15.44
CA GLU A 14 -2.67 2.98 14.41
C GLU A 14 -1.42 2.12 14.67
N ALA A 15 -1.25 1.61 15.89
CA ALA A 15 0.03 1.07 16.33
C ALA A 15 0.59 -0.01 15.38
N GLY A 16 1.70 0.29 14.71
CA GLY A 16 2.51 -0.67 13.95
C GLY A 16 3.75 -1.13 14.73
N VAL A 17 4.68 -1.82 14.06
CA VAL A 17 5.98 -2.19 14.67
C VAL A 17 6.73 -0.98 15.24
N PRO A 18 6.77 0.21 14.58
CA PRO A 18 7.41 1.41 15.15
C PRO A 18 6.82 1.89 16.49
N ALA A 19 5.57 1.55 16.79
CA ALA A 19 4.93 1.95 18.05
C ALA A 19 5.59 1.36 19.30
N LEU A 20 6.40 0.29 19.15
CA LEU A 20 7.24 -0.24 20.23
C LEU A 20 8.19 0.82 20.81
N GLU A 21 8.66 1.75 19.98
CA GLU A 21 9.48 2.90 20.38
C GLU A 21 8.64 4.19 20.50
N ASP A 22 7.76 4.44 19.53
CA ASP A 22 7.04 5.71 19.43
C ASP A 22 6.00 5.89 20.55
N ALA A 23 5.30 4.84 21.01
CA ALA A 23 4.32 4.97 22.10
C ALA A 23 4.98 5.33 23.47
N PRO A 24 6.08 4.68 23.91
CA PRO A 24 6.84 5.13 25.07
C PRO A 24 7.33 6.57 24.93
N ASN A 25 7.84 6.98 23.77
CA ASN A 25 8.30 8.36 23.58
C ASN A 25 7.14 9.37 23.56
N PHE A 26 6.00 9.01 22.97
CA PHE A 26 4.78 9.81 23.02
C PHE A 26 4.34 10.04 24.46
N SER A 27 4.34 8.99 25.28
CA SER A 27 4.04 9.12 26.71
C SER A 27 5.01 10.07 27.42
N ALA A 28 6.29 10.05 27.05
CA ALA A 28 7.30 10.92 27.62
C ALA A 28 7.00 12.40 27.32
N VAL A 29 6.63 12.70 26.08
CA VAL A 29 6.28 14.06 25.65
C VAL A 29 4.97 14.50 26.26
N LEU A 30 3.92 13.68 26.16
CA LEU A 30 2.59 13.96 26.70
C LEU A 30 2.68 14.25 28.21
N ASN A 31 3.34 13.39 28.97
CA ASN A 31 3.48 13.54 30.42
C ASN A 31 4.33 14.75 30.79
N ALA A 32 5.35 15.11 30.01
CA ALA A 32 6.12 16.34 30.24
C ALA A 32 5.26 17.60 30.05
N LEU A 33 4.48 17.66 28.96
CA LEU A 33 3.59 18.79 28.67
C LEU A 33 2.42 18.89 29.67
N LYS A 34 1.87 17.76 30.08
CA LYS A 34 0.80 17.66 31.10
C LYS A 34 1.28 18.13 32.48
N ASN A 35 2.54 17.87 32.81
CA ASN A 35 3.14 18.17 34.11
C ASN A 35 4.09 19.39 34.08
N GLU A 36 3.99 20.26 33.08
CA GLU A 36 4.86 21.42 32.92
C GLU A 36 4.73 22.38 34.14
N ASP A 37 5.87 22.69 34.75
CA ASP A 37 6.07 23.65 35.86
C ASP A 37 7.40 24.37 35.61
N ALA A 38 7.40 25.22 34.58
CA ALA A 38 8.59 25.87 34.03
C ALA A 38 9.26 26.83 35.03
N ASP A 39 8.50 27.40 35.97
CA ASP A 39 9.04 28.28 37.01
C ASP A 39 9.40 27.55 38.32
N SER A 40 9.10 26.25 38.40
CA SER A 40 9.38 25.35 39.53
C SER A 40 8.77 25.84 40.85
N ASP A 41 7.59 26.46 40.79
CA ASP A 41 6.87 26.95 41.97
C ASP A 41 6.03 25.87 42.65
N GLY A 42 5.92 24.68 42.03
CA GLY A 42 5.17 23.53 42.50
C GLY A 42 3.71 23.50 42.06
N ASN A 43 3.29 24.41 41.18
CA ASN A 43 2.00 24.40 40.49
C ASN A 43 2.21 24.14 39.00
N LEU A 44 1.28 23.41 38.39
CA LEU A 44 1.32 23.21 36.95
C LEU A 44 1.00 24.52 36.22
N ASP A 45 1.78 24.83 35.20
CA ASP A 45 1.56 25.97 34.30
C ASP A 45 0.18 25.86 33.62
N TYR A 46 -0.28 24.62 33.39
CA TYR A 46 -1.51 24.27 32.68
C TYR A 46 -2.40 23.33 33.50
N ALA A 47 -2.86 23.80 34.67
CA ALA A 47 -3.74 23.04 35.55
C ALA A 47 -5.09 22.62 34.92
N ASN A 48 -5.50 23.27 33.83
CA ASN A 48 -6.71 22.97 33.07
C ASN A 48 -6.36 22.16 31.81
N THR A 49 -5.96 20.91 31.97
CA THR A 49 -5.56 20.05 30.84
C THR A 49 -6.65 19.04 30.50
N LEU A 50 -6.97 18.93 29.21
CA LEU A 50 -7.73 17.82 28.62
C LEU A 50 -6.81 16.95 27.75
N VAL A 51 -7.06 15.65 27.72
CA VAL A 51 -6.35 14.67 26.86
C VAL A 51 -7.40 13.87 26.08
N LEU A 52 -7.49 14.09 24.77
CA LEU A 52 -8.56 13.56 23.90
C LEU A 52 -7.99 12.99 22.61
N SER A 53 -8.63 11.96 22.05
CA SER A 53 -8.26 11.41 20.74
C SER A 53 -9.46 11.33 19.80
N SER A 54 -9.24 11.61 18.52
CA SER A 54 -10.25 11.55 17.46
C SER A 54 -10.34 10.19 16.77
N GLY A 55 -9.83 9.10 17.35
CA GLY A 55 -10.08 7.73 16.86
C GLY A 55 -8.91 7.09 16.13
N ASP A 56 -9.13 5.88 15.62
CA ASP A 56 -8.10 4.95 15.14
C ASP A 56 -7.01 4.69 16.19
N ALA A 57 -7.48 4.40 17.41
CA ALA A 57 -6.64 4.07 18.55
C ALA A 57 -5.84 2.78 18.34
N TYR A 58 -6.30 1.93 17.42
CA TYR A 58 -5.67 0.70 16.98
C TYR A 58 -6.04 0.38 15.52
N ILE A 59 -5.25 -0.48 14.89
CA ILE A 59 -5.44 -1.00 13.54
C ILE A 59 -4.94 -2.45 13.49
N PRO A 60 -5.47 -3.33 12.60
CA PRO A 60 -4.83 -4.60 12.32
C PRO A 60 -3.34 -4.44 12.00
N SER A 61 -2.50 -5.04 12.82
CA SER A 61 -1.04 -4.94 12.71
C SER A 61 -0.37 -6.03 13.57
N PRO A 62 0.93 -6.32 13.36
CA PRO A 62 1.67 -7.18 14.27
C PRO A 62 1.60 -6.74 15.74
N PHE A 63 1.49 -5.44 16.01
CA PHE A 63 1.34 -4.90 17.36
C PHE A 63 0.01 -5.32 18.00
N LEU A 64 -1.09 -5.14 17.27
CA LEU A 64 -2.42 -5.54 17.73
C LEU A 64 -2.54 -7.05 17.91
N PHE A 65 -2.00 -7.84 16.97
CA PHE A 65 -2.05 -9.31 17.04
C PHE A 65 -1.17 -9.87 18.15
N ALA A 66 0.00 -9.27 18.42
CA ALA A 66 0.88 -9.68 19.50
C ALA A 66 0.21 -9.58 20.88
N SER A 67 -0.79 -8.71 21.03
CA SER A 67 -1.57 -8.57 22.27
C SER A 67 -2.30 -9.85 22.66
N GLU A 68 -2.69 -10.71 21.71
CA GLU A 68 -3.36 -11.97 22.05
C GLU A 68 -2.47 -12.84 22.95
N GLN A 69 -1.19 -12.97 22.60
CA GLN A 69 -0.23 -13.73 23.40
C GLN A 69 0.28 -12.96 24.62
N ALA A 70 0.44 -11.64 24.51
CA ALA A 70 1.00 -10.82 25.59
C ALA A 70 -0.02 -10.51 26.70
N PHE A 71 -1.31 -10.38 26.37
CA PHE A 71 -2.37 -9.84 27.24
C PHE A 71 -3.68 -10.64 27.22
N ASP A 72 -3.64 -11.89 26.73
CA ASP A 72 -4.79 -12.81 26.68
C ASP A 72 -5.99 -12.22 25.92
N GLY A 73 -5.73 -11.42 24.89
CA GLY A 73 -6.75 -10.84 24.01
C GLY A 73 -6.15 -9.87 23.01
N GLN A 74 -6.55 -10.03 21.74
CA GLN A 74 -6.12 -9.18 20.64
C GLN A 74 -6.43 -7.70 20.92
N GLY A 75 -5.52 -6.79 20.56
CA GLY A 75 -5.63 -5.33 20.75
C GLY A 75 -5.62 -4.82 22.21
N ARG A 76 -5.57 -5.70 23.22
CA ARG A 76 -5.58 -5.26 24.64
C ARG A 76 -4.37 -4.40 25.00
N GLY A 77 -3.21 -4.64 24.37
CA GLY A 77 -2.02 -3.81 24.55
C GLY A 77 -2.27 -2.37 24.13
N ASP A 78 -2.93 -2.15 23.00
CA ASP A 78 -3.33 -0.82 22.51
C ASP A 78 -4.20 -0.08 23.53
N ILE A 79 -5.28 -0.72 24.02
CA ILE A 79 -6.18 -0.09 25.00
C ILE A 79 -5.47 0.18 26.34
N LEU A 80 -4.59 -0.73 26.79
CA LEU A 80 -3.79 -0.49 27.99
C LEU A 80 -2.89 0.74 27.84
N ILE A 81 -2.28 0.93 26.66
CA ILE A 81 -1.51 2.15 26.36
C ILE A 81 -2.41 3.39 26.40
N GLN A 82 -3.58 3.36 25.76
CA GLN A 82 -4.52 4.50 25.80
C GLN A 82 -4.95 4.85 27.23
N ASN A 83 -5.17 3.82 28.08
CA ASN A 83 -5.48 4.00 29.49
C ASN A 83 -4.36 4.70 30.25
N GLU A 84 -3.10 4.28 30.05
CA GLU A 84 -1.93 4.87 30.72
C GLU A 84 -1.61 6.29 30.21
N LEU A 85 -1.84 6.57 28.91
CA LEU A 85 -1.76 7.93 28.36
C LEU A 85 -2.83 8.86 28.99
N GLY A 86 -3.89 8.28 29.56
CA GLY A 86 -4.92 9.00 30.29
C GLY A 86 -5.87 9.75 29.37
N PHE A 87 -6.16 9.19 28.19
CA PHE A 87 -7.24 9.68 27.34
C PHE A 87 -8.57 9.66 28.09
N GLN A 88 -9.31 10.75 27.99
CA GLN A 88 -10.55 10.94 28.76
C GLN A 88 -11.79 10.57 27.95
N ALA A 89 -11.68 10.61 26.62
CA ALA A 89 -12.64 10.12 25.65
C ALA A 89 -11.92 9.94 24.31
N ILE A 90 -12.38 8.97 23.53
CA ILE A 90 -11.86 8.69 22.17
C ILE A 90 -13.06 8.63 21.21
N ALA A 91 -12.98 9.25 20.04
CA ALA A 91 -14.00 9.03 19.01
C ALA A 91 -13.79 7.69 18.29
N PHE A 92 -14.83 7.12 17.70
CA PHE A 92 -14.62 6.04 16.74
C PHE A 92 -14.03 6.59 15.43
N GLY A 93 -12.91 6.03 14.99
CA GLY A 93 -12.45 6.07 13.61
C GLY A 93 -12.92 4.84 12.83
N ASN A 94 -12.35 4.60 11.65
CA ASN A 94 -12.72 3.44 10.83
C ASN A 94 -11.98 2.17 11.25
N HIS A 95 -10.73 2.26 11.67
CA HIS A 95 -9.90 1.08 11.94
C HIS A 95 -10.32 0.33 13.21
N GLU A 96 -11.11 0.97 14.08
CA GLU A 96 -11.84 0.25 15.13
C GLU A 96 -12.73 -0.88 14.58
N PHE A 97 -13.27 -0.74 13.35
CA PHE A 97 -14.24 -1.68 12.78
C PHE A 97 -13.64 -2.73 11.84
N ASP A 98 -12.33 -2.73 11.59
CA ASP A 98 -11.74 -3.58 10.54
C ASP A 98 -11.98 -5.07 10.78
N LEU A 99 -11.86 -5.47 12.04
CA LEU A 99 -12.06 -6.85 12.50
C LEU A 99 -13.47 -7.07 13.07
N GLY A 100 -14.39 -6.18 12.71
CA GLY A 100 -15.79 -6.26 13.08
C GLY A 100 -16.10 -5.82 14.52
N THR A 101 -17.40 -5.79 14.82
CA THR A 101 -17.92 -5.24 16.09
C THR A 101 -17.67 -6.13 17.31
N GLY A 102 -17.32 -7.40 17.10
CA GLY A 102 -16.96 -8.33 18.18
C GLY A 102 -15.67 -7.92 18.90
N LEU A 103 -14.61 -7.60 18.16
CA LEU A 103 -13.34 -7.17 18.75
C LEU A 103 -13.50 -5.85 19.52
N ILE A 104 -14.28 -4.90 18.99
CA ILE A 104 -14.62 -3.66 19.70
C ILE A 104 -15.25 -4.00 21.06
N ALA A 105 -16.25 -4.89 21.09
CA ALA A 105 -16.91 -5.26 22.34
C ALA A 105 -15.93 -5.89 23.34
N ASP A 106 -15.03 -6.76 22.89
CA ASP A 106 -14.01 -7.42 23.71
C ASP A 106 -12.97 -6.45 24.26
N LEU A 107 -12.61 -5.42 23.48
CA LEU A 107 -11.67 -4.37 23.88
C LEU A 107 -12.29 -3.37 24.86
N LEU A 108 -13.54 -2.99 24.66
CA LEU A 108 -14.20 -2.04 25.55
C LEU A 108 -14.52 -2.67 26.91
N GLN A 109 -14.88 -3.95 26.95
CA GLN A 109 -15.34 -4.60 28.18
C GLN A 109 -14.19 -5.00 29.11
N ALA A 110 -14.40 -4.80 30.41
CA ALA A 110 -13.52 -5.35 31.43
C ALA A 110 -13.65 -6.88 31.50
N ASP A 111 -12.52 -7.57 31.56
CA ASP A 111 -12.45 -9.02 31.77
C ASP A 111 -11.80 -9.32 33.12
N ALA A 112 -12.64 -9.70 34.08
CA ALA A 112 -12.20 -10.01 35.44
C ALA A 112 -11.40 -11.32 35.56
N GLU A 113 -11.47 -12.21 34.56
CA GLU A 113 -10.73 -13.47 34.57
C GLU A 113 -9.25 -13.23 34.23
N THR A 114 -8.97 -12.41 33.24
CA THR A 114 -7.61 -12.02 32.84
C THR A 114 -7.09 -10.80 33.61
N GLY A 115 -8.00 -10.04 34.24
CA GLY A 115 -7.67 -8.78 34.92
C GLY A 115 -7.58 -7.58 33.97
N TYR A 116 -8.00 -7.74 32.72
CA TYR A 116 -8.09 -6.66 31.75
C TYR A 116 -9.15 -5.62 32.18
N PRO A 117 -8.80 -4.34 32.32
CA PRO A 117 -9.71 -3.33 32.85
C PRO A 117 -10.79 -2.86 31.85
N GLY A 118 -10.63 -3.18 30.56
CA GLY A 118 -11.39 -2.54 29.48
C GLY A 118 -10.89 -1.13 29.17
N ALA A 119 -11.57 -0.43 28.26
CA ALA A 119 -11.30 0.97 27.95
C ALA A 119 -11.73 1.88 29.12
N GLN A 120 -10.79 2.52 29.83
CA GLN A 120 -11.09 3.39 30.98
C GLN A 120 -11.65 4.77 30.59
N PHE A 121 -12.20 4.86 29.38
CA PHE A 121 -12.80 6.03 28.76
C PHE A 121 -14.01 5.58 27.90
N PRO A 122 -14.98 6.47 27.64
CA PRO A 122 -16.03 6.20 26.67
C PRO A 122 -15.50 6.36 25.23
N TYR A 123 -15.98 5.50 24.34
CA TYR A 123 -15.89 5.71 22.89
C TYR A 123 -17.08 6.53 22.41
N LEU A 124 -16.84 7.49 21.51
CA LEU A 124 -17.84 8.48 21.10
C LEU A 124 -18.13 8.45 19.59
N SER A 125 -19.40 8.42 19.21
CA SER A 125 -19.85 8.80 17.86
C SER A 125 -21.33 9.14 17.83
N SER A 126 -21.65 10.38 17.46
CA SER A 126 -23.01 10.92 17.46
C SER A 126 -23.80 10.61 16.19
N ASN A 127 -23.13 10.24 15.11
CA ASN A 127 -23.72 9.93 13.82
C ASN A 127 -23.68 8.43 13.49
N LEU A 128 -23.37 7.59 14.47
CA LEU A 128 -23.51 6.14 14.42
C LEU A 128 -24.60 5.69 15.41
N ASP A 129 -25.47 4.77 14.99
CA ASP A 129 -26.45 4.12 15.86
C ASP A 129 -26.09 2.63 16.01
N PHE A 130 -25.63 2.30 17.22
CA PHE A 130 -25.17 0.97 17.62
C PHE A 130 -26.31 0.06 18.12
N SER A 131 -27.53 0.57 18.27
CA SER A 131 -28.64 -0.14 18.93
C SER A 131 -29.11 -1.38 18.18
N THR A 132 -28.78 -1.50 16.89
CA THR A 132 -29.10 -2.64 16.04
C THR A 132 -27.98 -3.68 15.96
N ASP A 133 -26.77 -3.36 16.44
CA ASP A 133 -25.64 -4.27 16.41
C ASP A 133 -25.63 -5.21 17.62
N SER A 134 -25.51 -6.52 17.39
CA SER A 134 -25.62 -7.51 18.45
C SER A 134 -24.45 -7.53 19.44
N ALA A 135 -23.27 -7.05 19.04
CA ALA A 135 -22.09 -7.01 19.91
C ALA A 135 -22.04 -5.72 20.74
N LEU A 136 -22.48 -4.60 20.15
CA LEU A 136 -22.29 -3.27 20.74
C LEU A 136 -23.52 -2.68 21.42
N ALA A 137 -24.74 -3.14 21.13
CA ALA A 137 -25.95 -2.54 21.67
C ALA A 137 -25.99 -2.48 23.21
N ASP A 138 -25.41 -3.47 23.91
CA ASP A 138 -25.37 -3.53 25.37
C ASP A 138 -24.32 -2.59 26.00
N LEU A 139 -23.42 -2.01 25.19
CA LEU A 139 -22.39 -1.06 25.62
C LEU A 139 -22.83 0.40 25.50
N VAL A 140 -23.96 0.65 24.82
CA VAL A 140 -24.50 2.00 24.63
C VAL A 140 -25.08 2.52 25.95
N VAL A 141 -24.63 3.70 26.37
CA VAL A 141 -25.12 4.41 27.56
C VAL A 141 -25.82 5.72 27.18
N GLU A 142 -26.46 6.37 28.16
CA GLU A 142 -27.09 7.68 27.94
C GLU A 142 -26.04 8.75 27.69
N ASP A 143 -26.28 9.61 26.69
CA ASP A 143 -25.46 10.78 26.39
C ASP A 143 -25.41 11.80 27.54
N GLY A 144 -24.39 12.67 27.50
CA GLY A 144 -24.29 13.80 28.44
C GLY A 144 -24.00 13.40 29.88
N GLN A 145 -23.46 12.20 30.09
CA GLN A 145 -22.89 11.76 31.37
C GLN A 145 -21.43 12.23 31.49
N GLU A 146 -20.91 12.32 32.72
CA GLU A 146 -19.50 12.64 32.96
C GLU A 146 -18.62 11.47 32.49
N ALA A 147 -17.58 11.73 31.69
CA ALA A 147 -16.75 10.69 31.06
C ALA A 147 -16.17 9.71 32.09
N SER A 148 -15.75 10.23 33.25
CA SER A 148 -15.19 9.42 34.34
C SER A 148 -16.20 8.46 35.01
N ASP A 149 -17.50 8.63 34.78
CA ASP A 149 -18.55 7.75 35.30
C ASP A 149 -18.98 6.66 34.29
N ILE A 150 -18.53 6.76 33.03
CA ILE A 150 -18.92 5.85 31.94
C ILE A 150 -17.73 5.20 31.19
N PRO A 151 -16.70 4.67 31.89
CA PRO A 151 -15.70 3.84 31.21
C PRO A 151 -16.35 2.59 30.61
N ASN A 152 -15.66 1.94 29.67
CA ASN A 152 -16.09 0.69 29.03
C ASN A 152 -17.43 0.81 28.28
N SER A 153 -17.73 1.99 27.72
CA SER A 153 -19.05 2.28 27.14
C SER A 153 -18.98 3.06 25.84
N ILE A 154 -20.11 3.10 25.15
CA ILE A 154 -20.34 3.84 23.90
C ILE A 154 -21.39 4.92 24.14
N ALA A 155 -21.13 6.14 23.65
CA ALA A 155 -22.08 7.24 23.67
C ALA A 155 -21.92 8.11 22.40
N GLY A 156 -22.88 8.99 22.12
CA GLY A 156 -22.72 10.03 21.11
C GLY A 156 -21.92 11.24 21.62
N ASN A 157 -22.03 11.53 22.91
CA ASN A 157 -21.33 12.62 23.58
C ASN A 157 -21.19 12.40 25.10
N THR A 158 -20.26 13.12 25.72
CA THR A 158 -19.99 13.08 27.15
C THR A 158 -19.63 14.48 27.69
N ILE A 159 -19.52 14.61 29.00
CA ILE A 159 -19.10 15.82 29.71
C ILE A 159 -17.77 15.56 30.40
N ILE A 160 -16.86 16.54 30.33
CA ILE A 160 -15.64 16.53 31.14
C ILE A 160 -15.58 17.79 32.01
N THR A 161 -15.42 17.60 33.32
CA THR A 161 -15.27 18.68 34.29
C THR A 161 -13.79 18.87 34.67
N VAL A 162 -13.22 20.04 34.36
CA VAL A 162 -11.84 20.40 34.74
C VAL A 162 -11.85 21.67 35.59
N ASN A 163 -11.34 21.56 36.83
CA ASN A 163 -11.29 22.66 37.80
C ASN A 163 -12.62 23.42 37.99
N GLY A 164 -13.74 22.72 37.84
CA GLY A 164 -15.09 23.24 38.03
C GLY A 164 -15.76 23.83 36.79
N GLU A 165 -15.05 23.91 35.65
CA GLU A 165 -15.63 24.24 34.35
C GLU A 165 -15.96 22.95 33.59
N LYS A 166 -17.07 22.95 32.85
CA LYS A 166 -17.56 21.79 32.08
C LYS A 166 -17.36 22.00 30.58
N PHE A 167 -16.96 20.93 29.92
CA PHE A 167 -16.84 20.82 28.47
C PHE A 167 -17.80 19.75 27.97
N GLY A 168 -18.56 20.06 26.92
CA GLY A 168 -19.25 19.05 26.13
C GLY A 168 -18.27 18.45 25.12
N ILE A 169 -18.18 17.12 25.07
CA ILE A 169 -17.32 16.40 24.13
C ILE A 169 -18.23 15.57 23.24
N VAL A 170 -18.22 15.84 21.93
CA VAL A 170 -19.07 15.17 20.95
C VAL A 170 -18.19 14.36 20.00
N GLY A 171 -18.54 13.11 19.73
CA GLY A 171 -17.83 12.29 18.74
C GLY A 171 -18.53 12.29 17.37
N ALA A 172 -17.77 12.10 16.30
CA ALA A 172 -18.30 11.85 14.96
C ALA A 172 -17.33 11.00 14.14
N THR A 173 -17.87 10.10 13.34
CA THR A 173 -17.13 9.13 12.51
C THR A 173 -17.52 9.30 11.04
N THR A 174 -16.58 9.10 10.11
CA THR A 174 -16.85 9.22 8.69
C THR A 174 -18.07 8.40 8.24
N PRO A 175 -19.02 8.99 7.48
CA PRO A 175 -20.11 8.22 6.91
C PRO A 175 -19.68 7.22 5.81
N THR A 176 -18.44 7.33 5.30
CA THR A 176 -17.87 6.35 4.36
C THR A 176 -17.50 5.02 5.01
N LEU A 177 -17.70 4.87 6.33
CA LEU A 177 -17.25 3.72 7.12
C LEU A 177 -17.58 2.35 6.49
N ARG A 178 -18.78 2.20 5.91
CA ARG A 178 -19.20 0.91 5.32
C ARG A 178 -18.40 0.50 4.08
N SER A 179 -17.80 1.45 3.36
CA SER A 179 -16.98 1.14 2.18
C SER A 179 -15.52 0.91 2.50
N ILE A 180 -15.07 1.28 3.71
CA ILE A 180 -13.65 1.25 4.10
C ILE A 180 -13.34 0.36 5.30
N SER A 181 -14.36 -0.22 5.94
CA SER A 181 -14.20 -1.10 7.11
C SER A 181 -15.42 -2.03 7.28
N SER A 182 -15.51 -2.76 8.41
CA SER A 182 -16.51 -3.81 8.67
C SER A 182 -17.48 -3.48 9.81
N PRO A 183 -18.32 -2.43 9.71
CA PRO A 183 -19.16 -1.93 10.82
C PRO A 183 -20.34 -2.83 11.23
N GLY A 184 -20.51 -3.99 10.60
CA GLY A 184 -21.57 -4.94 10.94
C GLY A 184 -22.97 -4.32 10.91
N GLY A 185 -23.70 -4.48 12.01
CA GLY A 185 -25.08 -4.03 12.19
C GLY A 185 -25.23 -2.57 12.60
N VAL A 186 -24.14 -1.80 12.70
CA VAL A 186 -24.17 -0.38 13.06
C VAL A 186 -24.78 0.43 11.91
N THR A 187 -25.75 1.28 12.25
CA THR A 187 -26.35 2.23 11.30
C THR A 187 -25.48 3.47 11.23
N ILE A 188 -25.20 3.94 10.00
CA ILE A 188 -24.32 5.08 9.73
C ILE A 188 -25.16 6.22 9.17
N LEU A 189 -25.00 7.42 9.72
CA LEU A 189 -25.74 8.61 9.31
C LEU A 189 -24.77 9.72 8.85
N PRO A 190 -25.10 10.42 7.75
CA PRO A 190 -26.11 10.08 6.75
C PRO A 190 -25.77 8.77 5.99
N GLU A 191 -26.79 8.08 5.45
CA GLU A 191 -26.61 6.79 4.77
C GLU A 191 -25.92 6.89 3.40
N ASP A 192 -26.21 7.97 2.65
CA ASP A 192 -25.55 8.32 1.40
C ASP A 192 -24.61 9.49 1.68
N PHE A 193 -23.33 9.34 1.37
CA PHE A 193 -22.34 10.37 1.64
C PHE A 193 -21.21 10.40 0.62
N ASP A 194 -21.09 11.52 -0.07
CA ASP A 194 -19.91 11.95 -0.80
C ASP A 194 -19.31 13.17 -0.08
N GLY A 195 -18.13 12.99 0.53
CA GLY A 195 -17.43 14.07 1.24
C GLY A 195 -17.04 15.26 0.36
N SER A 196 -17.10 15.12 -0.97
CA SER A 196 -16.91 16.20 -1.93
C SER A 196 -18.19 16.99 -2.24
N ASP A 197 -19.38 16.46 -1.92
CA ASP A 197 -20.67 17.17 -2.05
C ASP A 197 -20.96 18.00 -0.79
N PRO A 198 -21.00 19.35 -0.89
CA PRO A 198 -21.31 20.21 0.25
C PRO A 198 -22.70 19.95 0.87
N ALA A 199 -23.65 19.37 0.11
CA ALA A 199 -24.96 19.01 0.64
C ALA A 199 -24.89 17.84 1.63
N ASP A 200 -24.01 16.87 1.36
CA ASP A 200 -23.82 15.69 2.21
C ASP A 200 -23.04 16.05 3.46
N VAL A 201 -22.01 16.91 3.34
CA VAL A 201 -21.32 17.49 4.50
C VAL A 201 -22.27 18.31 5.38
N ALA A 202 -23.21 19.04 4.77
CA ALA A 202 -24.25 19.75 5.52
C ALA A 202 -25.26 18.82 6.21
N ALA A 203 -25.55 17.65 5.62
CA ALA A 203 -26.39 16.63 6.26
C ALA A 203 -25.67 16.03 7.48
N LEU A 204 -24.39 15.68 7.35
CA LEU A 204 -23.56 15.25 8.47
C LEU A 204 -23.48 16.31 9.58
N ALA A 205 -23.27 17.58 9.23
CA ALA A 205 -23.27 18.68 10.19
C ALA A 205 -24.61 18.78 10.95
N ALA A 206 -25.74 18.46 10.30
CA ALA A 206 -27.04 18.48 10.95
C ALA A 206 -27.20 17.36 11.99
N GLU A 207 -26.67 16.16 11.72
CA GLU A 207 -26.65 15.05 12.68
C GLU A 207 -25.80 15.41 13.92
N ILE A 208 -24.59 15.94 13.70
CA ILE A 208 -23.70 16.38 14.77
C ILE A 208 -24.33 17.53 15.58
N GLN A 209 -24.92 18.52 14.90
CA GLN A 209 -25.56 19.66 15.56
C GLN A 209 -26.73 19.22 16.45
N ALA A 210 -27.49 18.19 16.06
CA ALA A 210 -28.57 17.67 16.89
C ALA A 210 -28.06 17.10 18.24
N SER A 211 -26.89 16.46 18.22
CA SER A 211 -26.19 15.99 19.43
C SER A 211 -25.73 17.17 20.30
N VAL A 212 -25.07 18.17 19.71
CA VAL A 212 -24.63 19.40 20.39
C VAL A 212 -25.81 20.11 21.06
N ASP A 213 -26.89 20.34 20.33
CA ASP A 213 -28.08 21.04 20.81
C ASP A 213 -28.74 20.28 21.97
N THR A 214 -28.82 18.95 21.87
CA THR A 214 -29.40 18.10 22.92
C THR A 214 -28.57 18.14 24.19
N LEU A 215 -27.24 18.03 24.06
CA LEU A 215 -26.30 18.10 25.19
C LEU A 215 -26.41 19.43 25.93
N LEU A 216 -26.37 20.56 25.20
CA LEU A 216 -26.45 21.90 25.78
C LEU A 216 -27.84 22.21 26.36
N ALA A 217 -28.91 21.72 25.73
CA ALA A 217 -30.27 21.88 26.27
C ALA A 217 -30.47 21.13 27.60
N ALA A 218 -29.86 19.95 27.75
CA ALA A 218 -29.88 19.19 28.99
C ALA A 218 -28.95 19.78 30.06
N ASN A 219 -27.86 20.43 29.66
CA ASN A 219 -26.80 20.94 30.52
C ASN A 219 -26.55 22.45 30.29
N PRO A 220 -27.44 23.34 30.77
CA PRO A 220 -27.38 24.76 30.49
C PRO A 220 -26.20 25.51 31.14
N ASP A 221 -25.39 24.82 31.94
CA ASP A 221 -24.13 25.31 32.52
C ASP A 221 -22.90 25.01 31.65
N ILE A 222 -23.05 24.26 30.55
CA ILE A 222 -22.02 24.05 29.54
C ILE A 222 -22.09 25.17 28.51
N ASN A 223 -20.92 25.74 28.19
CA ASN A 223 -20.76 26.75 27.14
C ASN A 223 -19.46 26.58 26.35
N LYS A 224 -18.80 25.42 26.47
CA LYS A 224 -17.58 25.06 25.75
C LYS A 224 -17.77 23.67 25.16
N VAL A 225 -17.60 23.51 23.86
CA VAL A 225 -17.81 22.24 23.18
C VAL A 225 -16.63 21.90 22.27
N ILE A 226 -16.16 20.66 22.39
CA ILE A 226 -15.10 20.08 21.57
C ILE A 226 -15.71 18.94 20.76
N LEU A 227 -15.51 18.97 19.45
CA LEU A 227 -15.85 17.89 18.52
C LEU A 227 -14.61 17.03 18.26
N LEU A 228 -14.73 15.73 18.49
CA LEU A 228 -13.78 14.71 18.08
C LEU A 228 -14.30 14.10 16.77
N ALA A 229 -13.71 14.47 15.63
CA ALA A 229 -14.21 14.09 14.30
C ALA A 229 -13.16 13.29 13.54
N HIS A 230 -13.55 12.11 13.08
CA HIS A 230 -12.70 11.21 12.30
C HIS A 230 -13.23 11.08 10.86
N MET A 231 -12.91 12.02 9.98
CA MET A 231 -13.54 12.11 8.65
C MET A 231 -12.68 11.64 7.49
N GLN A 232 -11.48 11.09 7.75
CA GLN A 232 -10.52 10.62 6.72
C GLN A 232 -9.91 11.73 5.85
N GLN A 233 -10.52 12.91 5.83
CA GLN A 233 -10.17 14.03 4.96
C GLN A 233 -10.39 15.34 5.70
N ILE A 234 -9.31 15.99 6.15
CA ILE A 234 -9.38 17.23 6.96
C ILE A 234 -10.24 18.36 6.34
N ALA A 235 -10.46 18.33 5.03
CA ALA A 235 -11.35 19.25 4.34
C ALA A 235 -12.81 19.15 4.81
N ILE A 236 -13.26 17.98 5.26
CA ILE A 236 -14.60 17.76 5.80
C ILE A 236 -14.71 18.42 7.19
N GLU A 237 -13.75 18.19 8.09
CA GLU A 237 -13.73 18.81 9.43
C GLU A 237 -13.64 20.34 9.35
N GLN A 238 -12.89 20.88 8.39
CA GLN A 238 -12.86 22.32 8.13
C GLN A 238 -14.22 22.87 7.69
N GLN A 239 -15.00 22.12 6.91
CA GLN A 239 -16.37 22.50 6.55
C GLN A 239 -17.33 22.36 7.74
N LEU A 240 -17.21 21.30 8.53
CA LEU A 240 -17.99 21.12 9.77
C LEU A 240 -17.79 22.29 10.72
N ALA A 241 -16.55 22.76 10.90
CA ALA A 241 -16.22 23.93 11.71
C ALA A 241 -16.90 25.24 11.23
N GLU A 242 -17.25 25.34 9.95
CA GLU A 242 -17.97 26.50 9.39
C GLU A 242 -19.50 26.35 9.47
N LEU A 243 -20.00 25.11 9.49
CA LEU A 243 -21.44 24.78 9.44
C LEU A 243 -22.07 24.66 10.84
N LEU A 244 -21.29 24.28 11.84
CA LEU A 244 -21.77 24.07 13.20
C LEU A 244 -21.87 25.39 13.99
N THR A 245 -22.72 25.37 15.02
CA THR A 245 -22.89 26.43 16.02
C THR A 245 -22.61 25.89 17.42
N ASN A 246 -22.08 26.73 18.30
CA ASN A 246 -21.68 26.36 19.67
C ASN A 246 -20.61 25.27 19.75
N VAL A 247 -19.80 25.07 18.70
CA VAL A 247 -18.60 24.21 18.71
C VAL A 247 -17.38 25.12 18.66
N ASP A 248 -16.44 24.93 19.60
CA ASP A 248 -15.29 25.83 19.77
C ASP A 248 -14.00 25.24 19.19
N ILE A 249 -13.83 23.92 19.31
CA ILE A 249 -12.65 23.20 18.85
C ILE A 249 -13.09 21.94 18.12
N VAL A 250 -12.47 21.66 16.97
CA VAL A 250 -12.58 20.39 16.25
C VAL A 250 -11.21 19.72 16.26
N ILE A 251 -11.14 18.51 16.81
CA ILE A 251 -9.98 17.62 16.70
C ILE A 251 -10.27 16.70 15.52
N ALA A 252 -9.57 16.92 14.41
CA ALA A 252 -9.72 16.11 13.20
C ALA A 252 -8.96 14.77 13.34
N GLY A 253 -9.21 13.82 12.44
CA GLY A 253 -8.56 12.52 12.42
C GLY A 253 -8.86 11.74 11.15
N GLY A 254 -8.03 10.74 10.85
CA GLY A 254 -8.16 9.86 9.69
C GLY A 254 -7.40 10.32 8.45
N SER A 255 -6.94 11.56 8.41
CA SER A 255 -6.20 12.10 7.26
C SER A 255 -4.70 12.16 7.47
N ASN A 256 -4.21 11.89 8.69
CA ASN A 256 -2.80 12.02 9.10
C ASN A 256 -2.19 13.42 8.85
N THR A 257 -3.04 14.44 8.61
CA THR A 257 -2.58 15.76 8.17
C THR A 257 -1.75 16.44 9.25
N ILE A 258 -0.52 16.82 8.91
CA ILE A 258 0.39 17.53 9.81
C ILE A 258 0.07 19.03 9.79
N LEU A 259 -0.63 19.48 10.83
CA LEU A 259 -0.75 20.91 11.11
C LEU A 259 0.39 21.36 12.02
N ALA A 260 1.17 22.33 11.57
CA ALA A 260 2.31 22.88 12.30
C ALA A 260 2.65 24.30 11.82
N ASP A 261 3.52 25.01 12.54
CA ASP A 261 4.06 26.29 12.12
C ASP A 261 5.60 26.36 12.15
N GLU A 262 6.18 27.54 11.86
CA GLU A 262 7.64 27.72 11.78
C GLU A 262 8.39 27.55 13.11
N THR A 263 7.66 27.50 14.23
CA THR A 263 8.21 27.27 15.56
C THR A 263 8.19 25.79 15.96
N ASP A 264 7.42 24.97 15.24
CA ASP A 264 7.35 23.54 15.45
C ASP A 264 8.53 22.81 14.79
N ARG A 265 9.02 21.79 15.49
CA ARG A 265 10.04 20.89 14.94
C ARG A 265 9.37 19.61 14.48
N LEU A 266 9.46 19.36 13.17
CA LEU A 266 9.03 18.10 12.58
C LEU A 266 10.09 16.99 12.73
N ARG A 267 9.65 15.74 12.66
CA ARG A 267 10.51 14.57 12.44
C ARG A 267 11.11 14.66 11.03
N ALA A 268 12.25 14.00 10.83
CA ALA A 268 12.86 13.92 9.50
C ALA A 268 11.94 13.18 8.54
N GLY A 269 11.75 13.72 7.33
CA GLY A 269 10.81 13.17 6.35
C GLY A 269 9.50 13.95 6.25
N ASP A 270 9.05 14.53 7.36
CA ASP A 270 7.71 15.08 7.47
C ASP A 270 7.62 16.51 6.92
N ALA A 271 6.45 16.87 6.39
CA ALA A 271 6.18 18.17 5.82
C ALA A 271 4.91 18.80 6.43
N VAL A 272 4.89 20.12 6.54
CA VAL A 272 3.72 20.87 7.01
C VAL A 272 2.66 20.91 5.91
N GLU A 273 1.42 20.51 6.24
CA GLU A 273 0.29 20.52 5.32
C GLU A 273 -0.71 21.66 5.61
N GLY A 274 -0.64 22.25 6.81
CA GLY A 274 -1.43 23.42 7.17
C GLY A 274 -0.96 24.09 8.47
N PRO A 275 -1.45 25.30 8.78
CA PRO A 275 -1.08 26.00 10.02
C PRO A 275 -1.74 25.36 11.23
N TYR A 276 -1.05 25.40 12.38
CA TYR A 276 -1.63 24.97 13.66
C TYR A 276 -2.01 26.17 14.55
N PRO A 277 -3.24 26.27 15.08
CA PRO A 277 -4.46 25.62 14.57
C PRO A 277 -4.94 26.28 13.27
N ILE A 278 -5.79 25.59 12.51
CA ILE A 278 -6.58 26.25 11.46
C ILE A 278 -7.75 26.98 12.13
N LEU A 279 -7.85 28.30 11.94
CA LEU A 279 -8.95 29.09 12.47
C LEU A 279 -10.08 29.24 11.43
N LYS A 280 -11.28 28.82 11.83
CA LYS A 280 -12.54 28.93 11.08
C LYS A 280 -13.54 29.84 11.80
N THR A 281 -14.66 30.09 11.15
CA THR A 281 -15.78 30.85 11.73
C THR A 281 -17.04 30.00 11.63
N GLY A 282 -17.59 29.62 12.77
CA GLY A 282 -18.81 28.82 12.84
C GLY A 282 -20.03 29.58 12.33
N ALA A 283 -21.14 28.86 12.14
CA ALA A 283 -22.38 29.42 11.60
C ALA A 283 -23.04 30.47 12.53
N ASP A 284 -22.64 30.52 13.79
CA ASP A 284 -23.04 31.52 14.79
C ASP A 284 -22.15 32.78 14.78
N GLY A 285 -21.06 32.76 13.98
CA GLY A 285 -20.07 33.83 13.87
C GLY A 285 -18.94 33.76 14.89
N ASN A 286 -18.86 32.71 15.71
CA ASN A 286 -17.79 32.50 16.68
C ASN A 286 -16.55 31.86 16.01
N PRO A 287 -15.33 32.14 16.52
CA PRO A 287 -14.13 31.44 16.08
C PRO A 287 -14.16 29.96 16.47
N VAL A 288 -13.70 29.10 15.56
CA VAL A 288 -13.52 27.66 15.79
C VAL A 288 -12.09 27.27 15.45
N ALA A 289 -11.40 26.55 16.35
CA ALA A 289 -10.07 26.02 16.08
C ALA A 289 -10.16 24.58 15.57
N VAL A 290 -9.56 24.29 14.42
CA VAL A 290 -9.38 22.92 13.91
C VAL A 290 -7.92 22.52 14.13
N VAL A 291 -7.70 21.38 14.79
CA VAL A 291 -6.38 20.84 15.11
C VAL A 291 -6.27 19.40 14.61
N ASN A 292 -5.06 19.02 14.21
CA ASN A 292 -4.67 17.66 13.87
C ASN A 292 -3.15 17.52 13.97
N THR A 293 -2.66 16.30 14.07
CA THR A 293 -1.26 15.93 13.89
C THR A 293 -1.17 14.63 13.08
N ASP A 294 0.04 14.22 12.69
CA ASP A 294 0.25 12.87 12.15
C ASP A 294 -0.14 11.78 13.16
N GLY A 295 -0.39 10.58 12.66
CA GLY A 295 -0.70 9.39 13.43
C GLY A 295 0.53 8.65 13.99
N ASN A 296 0.36 7.35 14.27
CA ASN A 296 1.41 6.41 14.67
C ASN A 296 2.22 6.87 15.90
N TYR A 297 1.58 7.60 16.83
CA TYR A 297 2.24 8.21 18.00
C TYR A 297 3.38 9.18 17.66
N ARG A 298 3.48 9.68 16.43
CA ARG A 298 4.63 10.47 15.96
C ARG A 298 4.68 11.88 16.56
N TYR A 299 3.52 12.43 16.94
CA TYR A 299 3.37 13.77 17.49
C TYR A 299 2.32 13.81 18.60
N VAL A 300 2.59 14.58 19.65
CA VAL A 300 1.54 15.05 20.58
C VAL A 300 1.07 16.42 20.08
N GLY A 301 -0.22 16.56 19.78
CA GLY A 301 -0.82 17.85 19.48
C GLY A 301 -1.08 18.65 20.76
N ARG A 302 -0.70 19.93 20.80
CA ARG A 302 -0.95 20.81 21.95
C ARG A 302 -1.61 22.10 21.51
N LEU A 303 -2.82 22.38 21.99
CA LEU A 303 -3.47 23.68 21.85
C LEU A 303 -3.65 24.33 23.22
N VAL A 304 -3.01 25.48 23.42
CA VAL A 304 -3.23 26.32 24.60
C VAL A 304 -4.02 27.55 24.16
N VAL A 305 -5.25 27.69 24.67
CA VAL A 305 -6.17 28.75 24.27
C VAL A 305 -6.99 29.25 25.46
N ASP A 306 -7.21 30.56 25.50
CA ASP A 306 -8.08 31.20 26.48
C ASP A 306 -9.53 31.24 25.96
N PHE A 307 -10.48 30.91 26.83
CA PHE A 307 -11.91 31.11 26.65
C PHE A 307 -12.37 32.39 27.36
N ASP A 308 -13.26 33.15 26.74
CA ASP A 308 -13.92 34.29 27.38
C ASP A 308 -15.02 33.85 28.38
N ASP A 309 -15.63 34.82 29.08
CA ASP A 309 -16.66 34.53 30.08
C ASP A 309 -17.95 33.94 29.44
N SER A 310 -18.11 33.99 28.11
CA SER A 310 -19.22 33.38 27.37
C SER A 310 -18.90 31.97 26.89
N GLY A 311 -17.66 31.50 27.05
CA GLY A 311 -17.21 30.20 26.58
C GLY A 311 -16.74 30.21 25.12
N VAL A 312 -16.43 31.38 24.55
CA VAL A 312 -15.88 31.49 23.19
C VAL A 312 -14.36 31.57 23.26
N ILE A 313 -13.65 30.83 22.40
CA ILE A 313 -12.18 30.92 22.32
C ILE A 313 -11.71 32.32 21.90
N ILE A 314 -10.55 32.72 22.39
CA ILE A 314 -9.87 33.97 22.04
C ILE A 314 -8.67 33.61 21.15
N PRO A 315 -8.78 33.69 19.80
CA PRO A 315 -7.71 33.23 18.90
C PRO A 315 -6.37 33.91 19.14
N ASP A 316 -6.38 35.22 19.45
CA ASP A 316 -5.17 36.00 19.75
C ASP A 316 -4.43 35.55 21.04
N SER A 317 -5.00 34.64 21.82
CA SER A 317 -4.35 34.07 23.01
C SER A 317 -3.45 32.86 22.69
N VAL A 318 -3.59 32.27 21.51
CA VAL A 318 -2.78 31.12 21.08
C VAL A 318 -1.36 31.58 20.83
N ASP A 319 -0.43 31.06 21.63
CA ASP A 319 1.00 31.30 21.45
C ASP A 319 1.59 30.17 20.62
N ALA A 320 2.06 30.49 19.40
CA ALA A 320 2.71 29.56 18.48
C ALA A 320 3.92 28.86 19.12
N ALA A 321 4.67 29.53 20.00
CA ALA A 321 5.82 28.91 20.67
C ALA A 321 5.41 27.85 21.73
N VAL A 322 4.12 27.73 22.03
CA VAL A 322 3.56 26.81 23.03
C VAL A 322 2.60 25.81 22.36
N SER A 323 1.79 26.26 21.41
CA SER A 323 0.77 25.44 20.74
C SER A 323 1.27 25.00 19.37
N GLY A 324 1.17 23.71 19.08
CA GLY A 324 1.71 23.14 17.85
C GLY A 324 1.83 21.62 17.93
N ALA A 325 2.56 21.05 16.97
CA ALA A 325 2.86 19.62 16.89
C ALA A 325 4.20 19.31 17.59
N TYR A 326 4.15 18.51 18.66
CA TYR A 326 5.34 18.10 19.39
C TYR A 326 5.80 16.71 18.93
N ALA A 327 6.79 16.66 18.06
CA ALA A 327 7.39 15.41 17.60
C ALA A 327 7.89 14.58 18.79
N THR A 328 7.67 13.27 18.72
CA THR A 328 7.98 12.31 19.79
C THR A 328 9.22 11.46 19.49
N ASP A 329 10.07 11.86 18.54
CA ASP A 329 11.39 11.21 18.37
C ASP A 329 12.33 11.55 19.55
N GLU A 330 13.54 10.96 19.58
CA GLU A 330 14.53 11.20 20.65
C GLU A 330 14.79 12.69 20.90
N ALA A 331 14.87 13.50 19.84
CA ALA A 331 15.11 14.95 19.97
C ALA A 331 13.91 15.67 20.60
N GLY A 332 12.69 15.20 20.32
CA GLY A 332 11.45 15.72 20.88
C GLY A 332 11.28 15.40 22.36
N VAL A 333 11.52 14.14 22.73
CA VAL A 333 11.57 13.72 24.13
C VAL A 333 12.58 14.56 24.91
N ALA A 334 13.77 14.76 24.36
CA ALA A 334 14.81 15.58 24.99
C ALA A 334 14.42 17.06 25.09
N ALA A 335 13.72 17.62 24.10
CA ALA A 335 13.33 19.03 24.07
C ALA A 335 12.39 19.40 25.23
N VAL A 336 11.52 18.49 25.64
CA VAL A 336 10.60 18.66 26.79
C VAL A 336 11.14 18.04 28.08
N ASN A 337 12.35 17.49 28.06
CA ASN A 337 12.94 16.73 29.17
C ASN A 337 11.98 15.62 29.67
N GLY A 338 11.32 14.95 28.74
CA GLY A 338 10.37 13.88 28.99
C GLY A 338 11.06 12.59 29.45
N THR A 339 10.30 11.72 30.08
CA THR A 339 10.74 10.36 30.42
C THR A 339 9.61 9.41 30.08
N PRO A 340 9.85 8.33 29.31
CA PRO A 340 8.83 7.36 28.99
C PRO A 340 8.13 6.83 30.23
N ASP A 341 6.82 6.64 30.12
CA ASP A 341 6.00 6.06 31.16
C ASP A 341 6.41 4.58 31.37
N PRO A 342 6.75 4.17 32.60
CA PRO A 342 7.28 2.83 32.83
C PRO A 342 6.23 1.73 32.64
N GLU A 343 4.94 2.02 32.78
CA GLU A 343 3.86 1.07 32.49
C GLU A 343 3.70 0.88 30.98
N ILE A 344 3.74 1.95 30.18
CA ILE A 344 3.71 1.85 28.71
C ILE A 344 4.95 1.14 28.18
N LEU A 345 6.13 1.44 28.71
CA LEU A 345 7.36 0.73 28.35
C LEU A 345 7.25 -0.77 28.65
N ALA A 346 6.67 -1.16 29.78
CA ALA A 346 6.46 -2.57 30.09
C ALA A 346 5.47 -3.25 29.14
N ILE A 347 4.46 -2.51 28.66
CA ILE A 347 3.52 -3.02 27.66
C ILE A 347 4.23 -3.26 26.33
N THR A 348 5.00 -2.28 25.83
CA THR A 348 5.71 -2.44 24.55
C THR A 348 6.81 -3.50 24.62
N GLU A 349 7.55 -3.61 25.72
CA GLU A 349 8.53 -4.70 25.92
C GLU A 349 7.86 -6.09 25.86
N ALA A 350 6.63 -6.24 26.37
CA ALA A 350 5.90 -7.51 26.31
C ALA A 350 5.47 -7.85 24.87
N LEU A 351 5.04 -6.85 24.10
CA LEU A 351 4.68 -7.01 22.69
C LEU A 351 5.92 -7.29 21.83
N GLU A 352 7.04 -6.61 22.08
CA GLU A 352 8.31 -6.80 21.39
C GLU A 352 8.79 -8.25 21.47
N VAL A 353 8.62 -8.91 22.63
CA VAL A 353 8.99 -10.33 22.79
C VAL A 353 8.22 -11.24 21.82
N VAL A 354 6.93 -10.96 21.60
CA VAL A 354 6.09 -11.73 20.67
C VAL A 354 6.47 -11.41 19.22
N ILE A 355 6.60 -10.13 18.89
CA ILE A 355 6.94 -9.65 17.54
C ILE A 355 8.33 -10.16 17.11
N ALA A 356 9.33 -10.10 18.00
CA ALA A 356 10.66 -10.62 17.72
C ALA A 356 10.68 -12.15 17.51
N ALA A 357 9.75 -12.89 18.13
CA ALA A 357 9.60 -14.32 17.86
C ALA A 357 8.98 -14.59 16.48
N GLN A 358 8.05 -13.75 16.02
CA GLN A 358 7.50 -13.82 14.67
C GLN A 358 8.58 -13.53 13.62
N ASP A 359 9.43 -12.54 13.86
CA ASP A 359 10.54 -12.19 12.95
C ASP A 359 11.58 -13.32 12.80
N GLY A 360 11.62 -14.26 13.75
CA GLY A 360 12.48 -15.45 13.69
C GLY A 360 11.89 -16.64 12.93
N ASN A 361 10.61 -16.58 12.53
CA ASN A 361 9.94 -17.65 11.79
C ASN A 361 10.07 -17.38 10.27
N ILE A 362 11.07 -18.00 9.64
CA ILE A 362 11.42 -17.75 8.23
C ILE A 362 10.63 -18.65 7.28
N PHE A 363 10.13 -18.07 6.19
CA PHE A 363 9.33 -18.74 5.17
C PHE A 363 9.89 -18.62 3.75
N GLY A 364 10.99 -17.92 3.52
CA GLY A 364 11.64 -17.87 2.21
C GLY A 364 12.70 -16.77 2.16
N ASN A 365 13.25 -16.50 0.97
CA ASN A 365 14.25 -15.45 0.78
C ASN A 365 13.93 -14.57 -0.44
N SER A 366 14.26 -13.28 -0.35
CA SER A 366 14.28 -12.36 -1.48
C SER A 366 15.63 -11.67 -1.57
N SER A 367 16.12 -11.54 -2.80
CA SER A 367 17.34 -10.79 -3.13
C SER A 367 17.05 -9.34 -3.50
N VAL A 368 15.76 -9.01 -3.67
CA VAL A 368 15.26 -7.70 -4.09
C VAL A 368 14.30 -7.12 -3.05
N PHE A 369 14.06 -5.82 -3.16
CA PHE A 369 13.00 -5.14 -2.44
C PHE A 369 11.63 -5.53 -3.01
N LEU A 370 10.67 -5.85 -2.14
CA LEU A 370 9.30 -6.16 -2.53
C LEU A 370 8.42 -4.95 -2.25
N ASN A 371 7.99 -4.28 -3.33
CA ASN A 371 7.29 -3.01 -3.28
C ASN A 371 5.81 -3.18 -2.94
N GLY A 372 5.45 -2.82 -1.71
CA GLY A 372 4.07 -2.66 -1.23
C GLY A 372 3.70 -1.21 -0.94
N SER A 373 4.47 -0.25 -1.48
CA SER A 373 4.30 1.17 -1.19
C SER A 373 2.93 1.64 -1.67
N ARG A 374 2.23 2.38 -0.80
CA ARG A 374 0.86 2.86 -1.04
C ARG A 374 0.72 3.65 -2.36
N GLY A 375 1.75 4.39 -2.75
CA GLY A 375 1.79 5.18 -3.97
C GLY A 375 1.78 4.34 -5.26
N ASP A 376 2.27 3.10 -5.18
CA ASP A 376 2.60 2.29 -6.35
C ASP A 376 1.65 1.09 -6.44
N VAL A 377 1.50 0.34 -5.35
CA VAL A 377 0.62 -0.86 -5.29
C VAL A 377 -0.85 -0.54 -5.56
N ARG A 378 -1.22 0.74 -5.53
CA ARG A 378 -2.58 1.27 -5.76
C ARG A 378 -2.74 2.00 -7.11
N THR A 379 -1.72 2.01 -7.95
CA THR A 379 -1.70 2.81 -9.18
C THR A 379 -1.01 2.10 -10.36
N GLN A 380 -0.14 1.13 -10.09
CA GLN A 380 0.67 0.41 -11.08
C GLN A 380 0.92 -1.05 -10.67
N GLU A 381 1.60 -1.80 -11.54
CA GLU A 381 2.12 -3.12 -11.19
C GLU A 381 3.18 -3.00 -10.09
N THR A 382 3.24 -4.00 -9.21
CA THR A 382 4.34 -4.12 -8.26
C THR A 382 4.75 -5.58 -8.11
N ASN A 383 6.03 -5.83 -7.87
CA ASN A 383 6.55 -7.18 -7.69
C ASN A 383 5.94 -7.90 -6.46
N LEU A 384 5.65 -7.21 -5.36
CA LEU A 384 4.94 -7.78 -4.20
C LEU A 384 3.45 -8.07 -4.52
N GLY A 385 2.83 -7.18 -5.30
CA GLY A 385 1.48 -7.39 -5.83
C GLY A 385 1.38 -8.69 -6.62
N ASN A 386 2.29 -8.86 -7.58
CA ASN A 386 2.42 -10.06 -8.39
C ASN A 386 2.69 -11.31 -7.55
N LEU A 387 3.72 -11.28 -6.70
CA LEU A 387 4.11 -12.40 -5.84
C LEU A 387 2.95 -12.87 -4.96
N SER A 388 2.23 -11.93 -4.34
CA SER A 388 1.11 -12.29 -3.45
C SER A 388 -0.14 -12.73 -4.22
N ALA A 389 -0.37 -12.24 -5.43
CA ALA A 389 -1.44 -12.73 -6.29
C ALA A 389 -1.16 -14.15 -6.82
N ASP A 390 0.10 -14.44 -7.16
CA ASP A 390 0.56 -15.77 -7.58
C ASP A 390 0.47 -16.79 -6.44
N ALA A 391 0.83 -16.38 -5.21
CA ALA A 391 0.65 -17.21 -4.02
C ALA A 391 -0.83 -17.58 -3.78
N ASN A 392 -1.74 -16.61 -3.90
CA ASN A 392 -3.18 -16.86 -3.82
C ASN A 392 -3.65 -17.85 -4.90
N LEU A 393 -3.16 -17.69 -6.14
CA LEU A 393 -3.47 -18.58 -7.25
C LEU A 393 -2.98 -20.01 -6.98
N ALA A 394 -1.75 -20.16 -6.49
CA ALA A 394 -1.16 -21.44 -6.15
C ALA A 394 -1.96 -22.16 -5.04
N ALA A 395 -2.34 -21.45 -3.98
CA ALA A 395 -3.18 -21.99 -2.91
C ALA A 395 -4.56 -22.43 -3.42
N ALA A 396 -5.21 -21.60 -4.25
CA ALA A 396 -6.52 -21.94 -4.81
C ALA A 396 -6.48 -23.18 -5.72
N LYS A 397 -5.42 -23.34 -6.53
CA LYS A 397 -5.23 -24.51 -7.39
C LYS A 397 -5.11 -25.83 -6.62
N GLN A 398 -4.67 -25.81 -5.36
CA GLN A 398 -4.64 -27.01 -4.51
C GLN A 398 -6.05 -27.52 -4.17
N VAL A 399 -7.04 -26.62 -4.15
CA VAL A 399 -8.45 -26.95 -3.87
C VAL A 399 -9.23 -27.18 -5.17
N ASP A 400 -8.98 -26.36 -6.18
CA ASP A 400 -9.63 -26.42 -7.49
C ASP A 400 -8.60 -26.13 -8.60
N GLU A 401 -8.06 -27.18 -9.23
CA GLU A 401 -7.07 -27.09 -10.31
C GLU A 401 -7.55 -26.29 -11.54
N SER A 402 -8.85 -25.96 -11.63
CA SER A 402 -9.39 -25.15 -12.73
C SER A 402 -9.23 -23.64 -12.53
N VAL A 403 -8.81 -23.19 -11.34
CA VAL A 403 -8.53 -21.78 -11.04
C VAL A 403 -7.33 -21.30 -11.86
N VAL A 404 -7.54 -20.23 -12.63
CA VAL A 404 -6.54 -19.66 -13.54
C VAL A 404 -6.33 -18.17 -13.35
N ILE A 405 -7.10 -17.51 -12.49
CA ILE A 405 -7.03 -16.07 -12.25
C ILE A 405 -6.96 -15.81 -10.74
N SER A 406 -6.13 -14.86 -10.34
CA SER A 406 -6.10 -14.26 -9.01
C SER A 406 -6.21 -12.74 -9.14
N ILE A 407 -7.12 -12.13 -8.38
CA ILE A 407 -7.27 -10.68 -8.27
C ILE A 407 -7.29 -10.33 -6.79
N LYS A 408 -6.48 -9.35 -6.39
CA LYS A 408 -6.54 -8.72 -5.07
C LYS A 408 -6.36 -7.21 -5.20
N ASN A 409 -6.84 -6.45 -4.23
CA ASN A 409 -6.73 -5.00 -4.25
C ASN A 409 -5.43 -4.54 -3.58
N GLY A 410 -4.80 -3.50 -4.12
CA GLY A 410 -3.61 -2.87 -3.54
C GLY A 410 -3.84 -2.32 -2.13
N GLY A 411 -5.09 -1.99 -1.78
CA GLY A 411 -5.50 -1.59 -0.44
C GLY A 411 -5.26 -2.64 0.64
N GLY A 412 -5.20 -3.93 0.27
CA GLY A 412 -4.89 -5.05 1.15
C GLY A 412 -3.39 -5.27 1.40
N ILE A 413 -2.51 -4.66 0.60
CA ILE A 413 -1.05 -4.67 0.79
C ILE A 413 -0.69 -3.36 1.53
N ARG A 414 -0.15 -3.50 2.73
CA ARG A 414 -0.05 -2.42 3.73
C ARG A 414 1.37 -2.00 4.05
N ASP A 415 2.34 -2.78 3.62
CA ASP A 415 3.75 -2.50 3.85
C ASP A 415 4.63 -3.19 2.82
N ASN A 416 5.86 -2.70 2.74
CA ASN A 416 6.92 -3.31 1.94
C ASN A 416 7.47 -4.55 2.65
N ILE A 417 8.11 -5.43 1.88
CA ILE A 417 9.01 -6.45 2.44
C ILE A 417 10.43 -6.13 1.95
N GLY A 418 11.24 -5.59 2.86
CA GLY A 418 12.61 -5.17 2.57
C GLY A 418 12.97 -3.84 3.20
N VAL A 419 14.13 -3.32 2.83
CA VAL A 419 14.59 -2.00 3.24
C VAL A 419 14.00 -0.95 2.32
N PHE A 420 13.40 0.08 2.91
CA PHE A 420 13.08 1.33 2.24
C PHE A 420 13.47 2.48 3.16
N THR A 421 14.55 3.18 2.83
CA THR A 421 15.07 4.27 3.68
C THR A 421 15.53 5.45 2.85
N PHE A 422 15.43 6.66 3.41
CA PHE A 422 16.02 7.84 2.78
C PHE A 422 17.41 8.13 3.38
N PRO A 423 18.38 8.58 2.55
CA PRO A 423 19.63 9.13 3.04
C PRO A 423 19.36 10.29 4.00
N PRO A 424 20.18 10.47 5.05
CA PRO A 424 20.02 11.58 5.98
C PRO A 424 19.93 12.95 5.27
N GLY A 425 18.78 13.61 5.40
CA GLY A 425 18.53 14.94 4.83
C GLY A 425 17.92 14.93 3.43
N SER A 426 17.58 13.77 2.86
CA SER A 426 16.71 13.68 1.68
C SER A 426 15.33 13.14 2.05
N THR A 427 14.34 13.57 1.30
CA THR A 427 12.96 13.05 1.26
C THR A 427 12.51 12.88 -0.20
N ASN A 428 13.45 12.99 -1.15
CA ASN A 428 13.16 12.79 -2.56
C ASN A 428 13.00 11.28 -2.79
N PRO A 429 11.85 10.80 -3.30
CA PRO A 429 11.66 9.39 -3.66
C PRO A 429 12.80 8.81 -4.49
N GLU A 430 13.38 9.60 -5.41
CA GLU A 430 14.53 9.17 -6.24
C GLU A 430 15.82 8.88 -5.44
N ASP A 431 15.92 9.39 -4.21
CA ASP A 431 17.07 9.14 -3.33
C ASP A 431 16.83 7.93 -2.41
N ALA A 432 15.65 7.29 -2.45
CA ALA A 432 15.34 6.16 -1.60
C ALA A 432 16.33 5.01 -1.84
N ILE A 433 16.84 4.45 -0.75
CA ILE A 433 17.65 3.25 -0.76
C ILE A 433 16.71 2.08 -0.51
N THR A 434 16.58 1.24 -1.52
CA THR A 434 15.82 -0.01 -1.44
C THR A 434 16.77 -1.21 -1.34
N GLY A 435 16.30 -2.29 -0.71
CA GLY A 435 17.06 -3.52 -0.62
C GLY A 435 16.23 -4.67 -0.03
N PRO A 436 16.78 -5.89 -0.03
CA PRO A 436 16.16 -7.03 0.65
C PRO A 436 16.06 -6.78 2.17
N THR A 437 15.33 -7.63 2.88
CA THR A 437 15.16 -7.52 4.34
C THR A 437 16.51 -7.51 5.07
N GLU A 438 16.60 -6.72 6.16
CA GLU A 438 17.81 -6.71 6.98
C GLU A 438 17.87 -7.92 7.91
N ALA A 439 19.10 -8.31 8.26
CA ALA A 439 19.33 -9.32 9.28
C ALA A 439 18.88 -8.78 10.65
N ASN A 440 18.17 -9.62 11.42
CA ASN A 440 17.88 -9.38 12.83
C ASN A 440 18.55 -10.45 13.71
N PRO A 441 19.75 -10.17 14.27
CA PRO A 441 20.47 -11.13 15.09
C PRO A 441 19.75 -11.54 16.39
N VAL A 442 18.78 -10.75 16.87
CA VAL A 442 17.99 -11.08 18.07
C VAL A 442 16.97 -12.16 17.74
N ALA A 443 16.32 -12.06 16.58
CA ALA A 443 15.37 -13.03 16.07
C ALA A 443 16.04 -14.25 15.39
N GLY A 444 17.30 -14.10 14.97
CA GLY A 444 18.02 -15.12 14.20
C GLY A 444 17.70 -15.09 12.70
N LYS A 445 17.18 -13.97 12.20
CA LYS A 445 16.87 -13.68 10.80
C LYS A 445 18.12 -13.19 10.08
N GLU A 446 18.45 -13.77 8.94
CA GLU A 446 19.55 -13.31 8.08
C GLU A 446 19.04 -12.31 7.03
N ALA A 447 19.95 -11.60 6.36
CA ALA A 447 19.56 -10.64 5.34
C ALA A 447 18.93 -11.35 4.12
N GLY A 448 17.83 -10.81 3.62
CA GLY A 448 17.01 -11.41 2.56
C GLY A 448 15.97 -12.40 3.04
N ASP A 449 16.04 -12.89 4.28
CA ASP A 449 15.02 -13.79 4.80
C ASP A 449 13.67 -13.07 4.94
N ILE A 450 12.61 -13.71 4.48
CA ILE A 450 11.23 -13.27 4.66
C ILE A 450 10.63 -14.06 5.82
N SER A 451 10.30 -13.34 6.88
CA SER A 451 9.75 -13.88 8.12
C SER A 451 8.23 -13.78 8.20
N GLN A 452 7.64 -14.44 9.20
CA GLN A 452 6.25 -14.25 9.59
C GLN A 452 5.94 -12.76 9.82
N LEU A 453 6.85 -12.02 10.47
CA LEU A 453 6.62 -10.61 10.76
C LEU A 453 6.49 -9.80 9.46
N ASP A 454 7.37 -10.05 8.48
CA ASP A 454 7.30 -9.36 7.19
C ASP A 454 5.97 -9.64 6.47
N ILE A 455 5.54 -10.90 6.45
CA ILE A 455 4.28 -11.32 5.82
C ILE A 455 3.08 -10.72 6.55
N SER A 456 3.02 -10.83 7.88
CA SER A 456 1.92 -10.29 8.67
C SER A 456 1.87 -8.76 8.67
N ASN A 457 3.02 -8.09 8.50
CA ASN A 457 3.08 -6.65 8.39
C ASN A 457 2.67 -6.14 6.99
N ALA A 458 3.03 -6.87 5.92
CA ALA A 458 2.62 -6.53 4.56
C ALA A 458 1.15 -6.85 4.29
N LEU A 459 0.62 -7.97 4.82
CA LEU A 459 -0.75 -8.45 4.58
C LEU A 459 -1.60 -8.40 5.86
N ARG A 460 -1.68 -7.23 6.51
CA ARG A 460 -2.18 -7.07 7.89
C ARG A 460 -3.58 -7.60 8.17
N PHE A 461 -4.46 -7.62 7.18
CA PHE A 461 -5.85 -8.07 7.35
C PHE A 461 -6.00 -9.60 7.34
N ASN A 462 -5.03 -10.32 6.77
CA ASN A 462 -5.06 -11.77 6.60
C ASN A 462 -6.38 -12.28 6.02
N ASN A 463 -6.87 -11.65 4.93
CA ASN A 463 -8.17 -12.00 4.37
C ASN A 463 -8.22 -13.49 3.98
N GLY A 464 -9.41 -14.08 4.11
CA GLY A 464 -9.66 -15.41 3.56
C GLY A 464 -9.63 -15.38 2.04
N LEU A 465 -9.23 -16.48 1.41
CA LEU A 465 -9.33 -16.63 -0.04
C LEU A 465 -10.72 -17.17 -0.43
N THR A 466 -11.33 -16.57 -1.44
CA THR A 466 -12.62 -16.97 -2.00
C THR A 466 -12.45 -17.34 -3.47
N VAL A 467 -12.82 -18.57 -3.81
CA VAL A 467 -12.84 -19.07 -5.18
C VAL A 467 -14.25 -18.97 -5.74
N LEU A 468 -14.42 -18.35 -6.91
CA LEU A 468 -15.71 -18.18 -7.57
C LEU A 468 -15.56 -18.27 -9.09
N THR A 469 -16.66 -18.21 -9.82
CA THR A 469 -16.63 -18.19 -11.28
C THR A 469 -17.20 -16.89 -11.82
N VAL A 470 -16.47 -16.27 -12.75
CA VAL A 470 -16.85 -15.06 -13.50
C VAL A 470 -17.04 -15.36 -14.99
N THR A 471 -17.87 -14.61 -15.69
CA THR A 471 -17.93 -14.63 -17.16
C THR A 471 -16.84 -13.72 -17.74
N ALA A 472 -16.60 -13.77 -19.04
CA ALA A 472 -15.69 -12.82 -19.70
C ALA A 472 -16.18 -11.37 -19.57
N GLU A 473 -17.50 -11.15 -19.63
CA GLU A 473 -18.11 -9.83 -19.40
C GLU A 473 -17.94 -9.36 -17.95
N GLU A 474 -18.26 -10.22 -16.96
CA GLU A 474 -18.09 -9.91 -15.53
C GLU A 474 -16.60 -9.65 -15.20
N LEU A 475 -15.67 -10.40 -15.81
CA LEU A 475 -14.24 -10.19 -15.62
C LEU A 475 -13.79 -8.81 -16.11
N LEU A 476 -14.24 -8.36 -17.28
CA LEU A 476 -13.98 -7.00 -17.76
C LEU A 476 -14.56 -5.96 -16.79
N GLU A 477 -15.81 -6.12 -16.36
CA GLU A 477 -16.46 -5.19 -15.41
C GLU A 477 -15.67 -5.07 -14.10
N ILE A 478 -15.14 -6.18 -13.58
CA ILE A 478 -14.33 -6.21 -12.35
C ILE A 478 -13.02 -5.45 -12.55
N VAL A 479 -12.30 -5.66 -13.66
CA VAL A 479 -11.02 -4.99 -13.92
C VAL A 479 -11.24 -3.51 -14.21
N GLU A 480 -12.25 -3.15 -15.01
CA GLU A 480 -12.68 -1.76 -15.25
C GLU A 480 -12.98 -1.02 -13.94
N TYR A 481 -13.68 -1.66 -13.02
CA TYR A 481 -13.97 -1.09 -11.71
C TYR A 481 -12.68 -0.85 -10.90
N GLY A 482 -11.76 -1.81 -10.93
CA GLY A 482 -10.48 -1.72 -10.24
C GLY A 482 -9.66 -0.51 -10.67
N VAL A 483 -9.61 -0.21 -11.97
CA VAL A 483 -8.88 0.95 -12.52
C VAL A 483 -9.73 2.22 -12.63
N SER A 484 -10.99 2.21 -12.21
CA SER A 484 -11.95 3.29 -12.46
C SER A 484 -11.64 4.59 -11.73
N ALA A 485 -10.85 4.51 -10.65
CA ALA A 485 -10.51 5.61 -9.76
C ALA A 485 -9.04 6.05 -9.88
N THR A 486 -8.31 5.51 -10.87
CA THR A 486 -6.96 5.96 -11.23
C THR A 486 -7.06 7.37 -11.81
N GLU A 487 -6.43 8.33 -11.14
CA GLU A 487 -6.34 9.73 -11.52
C GLU A 487 -5.02 10.30 -10.95
N ASP A 488 -4.51 11.38 -11.53
CA ASP A 488 -3.27 12.03 -11.07
C ASP A 488 -3.34 12.40 -9.56
N GLY A 489 -2.41 11.87 -8.78
CA GLY A 489 -2.35 12.04 -7.32
C GLY A 489 -3.36 11.22 -6.50
N ALA A 490 -4.24 10.45 -7.15
CA ALA A 490 -5.15 9.53 -6.46
C ALA A 490 -4.44 8.22 -6.11
N SER A 491 -4.83 7.61 -4.99
CA SER A 491 -4.24 6.35 -4.48
C SER A 491 -5.35 5.40 -4.00
N PRO A 492 -6.26 5.01 -4.91
CA PRO A 492 -7.47 4.27 -4.56
C PRO A 492 -7.12 2.86 -4.09
N GLY A 493 -7.67 2.44 -2.94
CA GLY A 493 -7.43 1.08 -2.40
C GLY A 493 -7.83 -0.03 -3.37
N ARG A 494 -8.82 0.23 -4.24
CA ARG A 494 -9.42 -0.77 -5.13
C ARG A 494 -8.55 -1.22 -6.31
N PHE A 495 -7.43 -0.57 -6.60
CA PHE A 495 -6.62 -0.92 -7.77
C PHE A 495 -6.18 -2.39 -7.73
N PRO A 496 -6.33 -3.17 -8.83
CA PRO A 496 -6.12 -4.61 -8.78
C PRO A 496 -4.65 -5.00 -9.02
N GLN A 497 -4.09 -5.81 -8.13
CA GLN A 497 -2.89 -6.61 -8.36
C GLN A 497 -3.32 -8.02 -8.81
N VAL A 498 -2.57 -8.63 -9.74
CA VAL A 498 -3.10 -9.78 -10.51
C VAL A 498 -2.10 -10.94 -10.69
N GLY A 499 -2.65 -12.14 -10.79
CA GLY A 499 -1.94 -13.37 -11.16
C GLY A 499 -2.77 -14.17 -12.16
N GLY A 500 -2.11 -14.79 -13.16
CA GLY A 500 -2.77 -15.55 -14.23
C GLY A 500 -3.59 -14.72 -15.24
N ILE A 501 -3.59 -13.39 -15.11
CA ILE A 501 -4.07 -12.45 -16.13
C ILE A 501 -3.04 -11.35 -16.36
N ALA A 502 -3.13 -10.74 -17.54
CA ALA A 502 -2.47 -9.48 -17.86
C ALA A 502 -3.49 -8.56 -18.54
N PHE A 503 -3.44 -7.25 -18.32
CA PHE A 503 -4.30 -6.28 -18.99
C PHE A 503 -3.59 -4.96 -19.26
N SER A 504 -4.10 -4.19 -20.22
CA SER A 504 -3.68 -2.82 -20.48
C SER A 504 -4.86 -1.86 -20.31
N PHE A 505 -4.62 -0.67 -19.78
CA PHE A 505 -5.64 0.36 -19.56
C PHE A 505 -5.14 1.76 -19.91
N ASP A 506 -6.08 2.66 -20.21
CA ASP A 506 -5.87 4.07 -20.52
C ASP A 506 -6.76 4.87 -19.55
N ASP A 507 -6.16 5.57 -18.59
CA ASP A 507 -6.86 6.33 -17.55
C ASP A 507 -7.35 7.73 -18.01
N ASP A 508 -6.91 8.16 -19.20
CA ASP A 508 -7.44 9.30 -19.94
C ASP A 508 -8.84 9.01 -20.52
N LEU A 509 -9.25 7.74 -20.59
CA LEU A 509 -10.60 7.32 -20.99
C LEU A 509 -11.61 7.36 -19.82
N PRO A 510 -12.92 7.53 -20.13
CA PRO A 510 -13.97 7.52 -19.11
C PRO A 510 -13.98 6.21 -18.30
N PRO A 511 -14.23 6.26 -16.98
CA PRO A 511 -14.41 5.06 -16.17
C PRO A 511 -15.43 4.08 -16.78
N GLY A 512 -15.03 2.81 -16.93
CA GLY A 512 -15.82 1.77 -17.60
C GLY A 512 -15.46 1.55 -19.07
N ASP A 513 -14.62 2.40 -19.66
CA ASP A 513 -14.06 2.24 -21.01
C ASP A 513 -12.50 2.25 -20.98
N ARG A 514 -11.87 2.05 -19.81
CA ARG A 514 -10.42 2.23 -19.62
C ARG A 514 -9.60 1.03 -20.08
N VAL A 515 -10.07 -0.19 -19.85
CA VAL A 515 -9.35 -1.42 -20.19
C VAL A 515 -9.35 -1.63 -21.70
N GLN A 516 -8.17 -1.57 -22.32
CA GLN A 516 -8.03 -1.72 -23.78
C GLN A 516 -7.71 -3.14 -24.21
N SER A 517 -7.04 -3.92 -23.35
CA SER A 517 -6.82 -5.35 -23.59
C SER A 517 -6.75 -6.14 -22.29
N LEU A 518 -7.12 -7.41 -22.33
CA LEU A 518 -7.11 -8.31 -21.18
C LEU A 518 -6.90 -9.74 -21.67
N ALA A 519 -5.96 -10.45 -21.06
CA ALA A 519 -5.56 -11.81 -21.39
C ALA A 519 -5.51 -12.68 -20.15
N VAL A 520 -5.96 -13.92 -20.25
CA VAL A 520 -5.66 -14.98 -19.28
C VAL A 520 -4.40 -15.69 -19.75
N LYS A 521 -3.41 -15.80 -18.88
CA LYS A 521 -2.10 -16.41 -19.17
C LYS A 521 -1.80 -17.54 -18.19
N ASP A 522 -1.01 -18.53 -18.60
CA ASP A 522 -0.46 -19.52 -17.69
C ASP A 522 0.78 -18.99 -16.95
N GLU A 523 1.35 -19.81 -16.07
CA GLU A 523 2.54 -19.48 -15.26
C GLU A 523 3.78 -19.21 -16.12
N ASP A 524 3.84 -19.76 -17.33
CA ASP A 524 4.92 -19.53 -18.30
C ASP A 524 4.64 -18.30 -19.20
N GLY A 525 3.55 -17.56 -18.93
CA GLY A 525 3.15 -16.38 -19.71
C GLY A 525 2.43 -16.69 -21.02
N ASN A 526 2.13 -17.95 -21.32
CA ASN A 526 1.45 -18.32 -22.56
C ASN A 526 -0.03 -17.92 -22.51
N LEU A 527 -0.55 -17.44 -23.64
CA LEU A 527 -1.95 -17.06 -23.77
C LEU A 527 -2.89 -18.27 -23.65
N ILE A 528 -3.74 -18.27 -22.62
CA ILE A 528 -4.86 -19.21 -22.45
C ILE A 528 -6.10 -18.68 -23.19
N ASP A 529 -6.43 -17.40 -22.99
CA ASP A 529 -7.61 -16.76 -23.57
C ASP A 529 -7.37 -15.25 -23.74
N ALA A 530 -7.69 -14.70 -24.92
CA ALA A 530 -7.80 -13.26 -25.10
C ALA A 530 -9.22 -12.84 -24.71
N VAL A 531 -9.37 -12.04 -23.66
CA VAL A 531 -10.67 -11.64 -23.12
C VAL A 531 -11.18 -10.37 -23.77
N VAL A 532 -10.33 -9.35 -23.86
CA VAL A 532 -10.66 -8.00 -24.35
C VAL A 532 -9.64 -7.58 -25.38
N GLU A 533 -10.08 -7.05 -26.52
CA GLU A 533 -9.22 -6.46 -27.56
C GLU A 533 -9.84 -5.14 -28.04
N ASN A 534 -9.07 -4.05 -28.00
CA ASN A 534 -9.54 -2.69 -28.32
C ASN A 534 -10.77 -2.26 -27.49
N GLY A 535 -10.77 -2.58 -26.19
CA GLY A 535 -11.84 -2.24 -25.27
C GLY A 535 -13.14 -3.04 -25.42
N GLU A 536 -13.17 -4.06 -26.28
CA GLU A 536 -14.34 -4.92 -26.45
C GLU A 536 -14.03 -6.38 -26.07
N VAL A 537 -14.98 -7.05 -25.40
CA VAL A 537 -14.89 -8.49 -25.14
C VAL A 537 -14.86 -9.25 -26.46
N VAL A 538 -13.80 -10.04 -26.68
CA VAL A 538 -13.71 -10.92 -27.84
C VAL A 538 -14.25 -12.31 -27.51
N GLY A 539 -14.86 -12.98 -28.49
CA GLY A 539 -15.43 -14.32 -28.31
C GLY A 539 -16.81 -14.33 -27.64
N ASP A 540 -17.13 -15.42 -26.94
CA ASP A 540 -18.39 -15.57 -26.22
C ASP A 540 -18.29 -14.88 -24.85
N ALA A 541 -19.01 -13.76 -24.67
CA ALA A 541 -19.04 -13.00 -23.42
C ALA A 541 -19.50 -13.81 -22.20
N SER A 542 -20.24 -14.90 -22.42
CA SER A 542 -20.74 -15.79 -21.36
C SER A 542 -19.80 -16.95 -21.02
N ARG A 543 -18.66 -17.09 -21.72
CA ARG A 543 -17.64 -18.07 -21.32
C ARG A 543 -17.10 -17.73 -19.95
N THR A 544 -16.70 -18.74 -19.19
CA THR A 544 -16.46 -18.60 -17.76
C THR A 544 -15.02 -18.92 -17.38
N PHE A 545 -14.51 -18.20 -16.39
CA PHE A 545 -13.21 -18.42 -15.77
C PHE A 545 -13.36 -18.68 -14.28
N ARG A 546 -12.53 -19.57 -13.75
CA ARG A 546 -12.44 -19.83 -12.32
C ARG A 546 -11.35 -18.93 -11.73
N LEU A 547 -11.72 -18.18 -10.71
CA LEU A 547 -10.94 -17.08 -10.15
C LEU A 547 -10.87 -17.20 -8.63
N VAL A 548 -9.74 -16.83 -8.04
CA VAL A 548 -9.59 -16.57 -6.60
C VAL A 548 -9.48 -15.07 -6.34
N THR A 549 -10.12 -14.61 -5.27
CA THR A 549 -10.02 -13.24 -4.75
C THR A 549 -10.01 -13.25 -3.22
N LEU A 550 -9.88 -12.10 -2.59
CA LEU A 550 -10.01 -11.94 -1.15
C LEU A 550 -11.48 -11.96 -0.73
N SER A 551 -11.81 -12.55 0.41
CA SER A 551 -13.18 -12.57 0.97
C SER A 551 -13.73 -11.16 1.14
N PHE A 552 -12.90 -10.21 1.58
CA PHE A 552 -13.24 -8.78 1.64
C PHE A 552 -13.81 -8.26 0.31
N LEU A 553 -13.16 -8.57 -0.82
CA LEU A 553 -13.62 -8.14 -2.14
C LEU A 553 -14.85 -8.91 -2.60
N ALA A 554 -14.89 -10.22 -2.33
CA ALA A 554 -16.03 -11.07 -2.65
C ALA A 554 -17.32 -10.61 -1.93
N ASP A 555 -17.19 -10.03 -0.74
CA ASP A 555 -18.29 -9.53 0.08
C ASP A 555 -18.65 -8.05 -0.17
N GLY A 556 -18.00 -7.40 -1.15
CA GLY A 556 -18.30 -6.03 -1.59
C GLY A 556 -17.35 -4.95 -1.09
N GLY A 557 -16.25 -5.35 -0.44
CA GLY A 557 -15.16 -4.47 -0.02
C GLY A 557 -14.58 -3.69 -1.20
N ASP A 558 -14.13 -2.46 -0.92
CA ASP A 558 -13.70 -1.48 -1.93
C ASP A 558 -14.74 -1.15 -3.01
N GLY A 559 -15.98 -1.65 -2.85
CA GLY A 559 -17.11 -1.52 -3.75
C GLY A 559 -17.12 -2.48 -4.95
N TYR A 560 -16.29 -3.52 -4.92
CA TYR A 560 -16.30 -4.58 -5.92
C TYR A 560 -17.64 -5.35 -5.95
N THR A 561 -18.06 -5.83 -7.12
CA THR A 561 -19.32 -6.57 -7.29
C THR A 561 -19.07 -7.98 -7.84
N PHE A 562 -18.37 -8.81 -7.07
CA PHE A 562 -18.13 -10.21 -7.48
C PHE A 562 -19.43 -11.04 -7.44
N PRO A 563 -19.64 -11.98 -8.38
CA PRO A 563 -20.81 -12.86 -8.35
C PRO A 563 -20.62 -14.01 -7.35
N ASP A 564 -21.69 -14.42 -6.67
CA ASP A 564 -21.69 -15.60 -5.78
C ASP A 564 -21.71 -16.95 -6.53
N ARG A 565 -21.35 -16.96 -7.81
CA ARG A 565 -21.49 -18.14 -8.66
C ARG A 565 -20.38 -19.15 -8.37
N ASP A 566 -20.81 -20.36 -7.98
CA ASP A 566 -19.94 -21.47 -7.62
C ASP A 566 -18.91 -21.11 -6.52
N ARG A 567 -19.27 -20.16 -5.64
CA ARG A 567 -18.42 -19.63 -4.56
C ARG A 567 -17.99 -20.72 -3.58
N ILE A 568 -16.70 -20.71 -3.21
CA ILE A 568 -16.06 -21.53 -2.19
C ILE A 568 -15.15 -20.60 -1.38
N ASP A 569 -15.48 -20.37 -0.12
CA ASP A 569 -14.57 -19.70 0.82
C ASP A 569 -13.59 -20.74 1.39
N LEU A 570 -12.29 -20.50 1.23
CA LEU A 570 -11.25 -21.47 1.60
C LEU A 570 -10.99 -21.47 3.11
N VAL A 571 -11.11 -20.31 3.75
CA VAL A 571 -11.18 -20.22 5.20
C VAL A 571 -12.61 -20.59 5.63
N THR A 572 -12.74 -21.71 6.33
CA THR A 572 -14.04 -22.14 6.89
C THR A 572 -14.13 -21.75 8.35
N GLU A 573 -14.49 -20.49 8.61
CA GLU A 573 -14.99 -20.09 9.93
C GLU A 573 -16.50 -20.30 9.96
N ASP A 574 -16.92 -21.40 10.59
CA ASP A 574 -18.30 -21.54 11.01
C ASP A 574 -18.47 -20.66 12.26
N SER A 575 -19.25 -19.59 12.17
CA SER A 575 -19.50 -18.68 13.31
C SER A 575 -20.20 -19.37 14.49
N ASP A 576 -20.74 -20.59 14.30
CA ASP A 576 -21.26 -21.48 15.34
C ASP A 576 -20.24 -22.57 15.79
N SER A 577 -19.08 -22.68 15.15
CA SER A 577 -18.03 -23.64 15.50
C SER A 577 -17.09 -23.09 16.57
N THR A 578 -16.86 -23.90 17.61
CA THR A 578 -15.85 -23.63 18.65
C THR A 578 -14.48 -24.20 18.32
N GLU A 579 -14.35 -24.90 17.18
CA GLU A 579 -13.06 -25.46 16.76
C GLU A 579 -12.27 -24.39 16.00
N PRO A 580 -11.00 -24.16 16.34
CA PRO A 580 -10.16 -23.19 15.64
C PRO A 580 -9.99 -23.60 14.17
N PRO A 581 -9.73 -22.65 13.27
CA PRO A 581 -9.48 -22.95 11.87
C PRO A 581 -8.32 -23.94 11.70
N SER A 582 -8.39 -24.73 10.62
CA SER A 582 -7.33 -25.69 10.26
C SER A 582 -6.01 -24.95 10.05
N ARG A 583 -4.91 -25.60 10.46
CA ARG A 583 -3.54 -25.10 10.28
C ARG A 583 -2.64 -26.26 9.92
N THR A 584 -2.18 -26.28 8.68
CA THR A 584 -1.34 -27.34 8.10
C THR A 584 -0.11 -26.72 7.44
N GLY A 585 0.59 -27.47 6.59
CA GLY A 585 1.80 -26.98 5.93
C GLY A 585 2.95 -26.62 6.88
N VAL A 586 3.83 -25.73 6.43
CA VAL A 586 4.95 -25.18 7.21
C VAL A 586 4.54 -23.90 7.96
N ALA A 587 3.56 -23.16 7.46
CA ALA A 587 3.12 -21.84 7.92
C ALA A 587 1.90 -21.91 8.84
N THR A 588 2.02 -22.57 9.98
CA THR A 588 0.88 -22.77 10.91
C THR A 588 0.48 -21.54 11.74
N PHE A 589 0.95 -20.33 11.39
CA PHE A 589 0.63 -19.11 12.14
C PHE A 589 -0.69 -18.49 11.71
N ALA A 590 -1.11 -18.72 10.47
CA ALA A 590 -2.37 -18.27 9.89
C ALA A 590 -3.33 -19.45 9.62
N PRO A 591 -4.65 -19.21 9.46
CA PRO A 591 -5.61 -20.21 8.98
C PRO A 591 -5.29 -20.74 7.58
N ASP A 592 -5.48 -22.04 7.35
CA ASP A 592 -5.41 -22.62 6.01
C ASP A 592 -6.33 -21.85 5.04
N GLY A 593 -5.78 -21.43 3.89
CA GLY A 593 -6.55 -20.74 2.85
C GLY A 593 -6.76 -19.24 3.09
N SER A 594 -6.06 -18.63 4.06
CA SER A 594 -5.92 -17.17 4.16
C SER A 594 -4.73 -16.67 3.34
N GLU A 595 -4.67 -15.37 3.07
CA GLU A 595 -3.59 -14.81 2.22
C GLU A 595 -2.20 -14.84 2.88
N GLN A 596 -2.10 -14.73 4.21
CA GLN A 596 -0.80 -14.87 4.89
C GLN A 596 -0.30 -16.32 4.86
N ASP A 597 -1.20 -17.30 5.02
CA ASP A 597 -0.90 -18.73 4.89
C ASP A 597 -0.45 -19.03 3.46
N ALA A 598 -1.22 -18.60 2.46
CA ALA A 598 -0.90 -18.79 1.05
C ALA A 598 0.47 -18.23 0.66
N LEU A 599 0.79 -16.98 1.07
CA LEU A 599 2.07 -16.38 0.78
C LEU A 599 3.22 -17.12 1.48
N ALA A 600 3.07 -17.47 2.75
CA ALA A 600 4.12 -18.15 3.52
C ALA A 600 4.41 -19.56 2.98
N GLU A 601 3.38 -20.34 2.64
CA GLU A 601 3.54 -21.66 2.00
C GLU A 601 4.19 -21.54 0.62
N TYR A 602 3.78 -20.56 -0.18
CA TYR A 602 4.35 -20.33 -1.51
C TYR A 602 5.82 -19.93 -1.44
N LEU A 603 6.17 -19.00 -0.55
CA LEU A 603 7.55 -18.60 -0.31
C LEU A 603 8.41 -19.80 0.11
N ALA A 604 7.89 -20.67 0.98
CA ALA A 604 8.66 -21.80 1.50
C ALA A 604 8.83 -22.90 0.46
N ALA A 605 7.87 -23.03 -0.46
CA ALA A 605 7.94 -23.98 -1.56
C ALA A 605 8.90 -23.53 -2.67
N GLU A 606 8.82 -22.26 -3.06
CA GLU A 606 9.49 -21.75 -4.26
C GLU A 606 10.81 -21.01 -3.97
N PHE A 607 10.93 -20.37 -2.79
CA PHE A 607 12.00 -19.41 -2.50
C PHE A 607 12.84 -19.69 -1.24
N ASP A 608 12.82 -20.93 -0.72
CA ASP A 608 13.70 -21.36 0.40
C ASP A 608 15.14 -21.66 -0.08
N GLU A 609 15.31 -22.22 -1.29
CA GLU A 609 16.64 -22.56 -1.85
C GLU A 609 17.20 -21.46 -2.76
N MET A 610 16.35 -20.83 -3.58
CA MET A 610 16.71 -19.74 -4.48
C MET A 610 15.88 -18.51 -4.14
N PRO A 611 16.48 -17.35 -3.89
CA PRO A 611 15.72 -16.17 -3.51
C PRO A 611 14.82 -15.71 -4.65
N PHE A 612 13.71 -15.06 -4.31
CA PHE A 612 12.97 -14.25 -5.28
C PHE A 612 13.91 -13.16 -5.85
N MET A 613 13.92 -12.97 -7.17
CA MET A 613 14.86 -12.09 -7.88
C MET A 613 14.19 -11.06 -8.78
N ASP A 614 12.87 -11.10 -8.94
CA ASP A 614 12.16 -10.20 -9.85
C ASP A 614 12.05 -8.82 -9.20
N ALA A 615 12.95 -7.91 -9.59
CA ALA A 615 12.96 -6.55 -9.11
C ALA A 615 11.69 -5.81 -9.56
N ASP A 616 11.23 -4.89 -8.72
CA ASP A 616 10.22 -3.92 -9.13
C ASP A 616 10.78 -3.04 -10.25
N VAL A 617 9.95 -2.68 -11.21
CA VAL A 617 10.34 -1.90 -12.39
C VAL A 617 9.47 -0.65 -12.52
N GLU A 618 9.91 0.30 -13.33
CA GLU A 618 9.13 1.50 -13.65
C GLU A 618 7.91 1.15 -14.52
N PRO A 619 6.81 1.94 -14.48
CA PRO A 619 5.58 1.68 -15.23
C PRO A 619 5.75 1.43 -16.73
N GLU A 620 6.79 1.99 -17.36
CA GLU A 620 7.12 1.76 -18.77
C GLU A 620 7.49 0.30 -19.07
N LEU A 621 7.85 -0.48 -18.05
CA LEU A 621 8.31 -1.87 -18.15
C LEU A 621 7.28 -2.89 -17.62
N ASP A 622 6.17 -2.44 -17.02
CA ASP A 622 5.10 -3.30 -16.49
C ASP A 622 4.54 -4.27 -17.54
N GLU A 623 4.42 -5.57 -17.24
CA GLU A 623 4.04 -6.61 -18.21
C GLU A 623 2.67 -7.24 -17.95
N ARG A 624 2.21 -7.26 -16.70
CA ARG A 624 0.89 -7.77 -16.30
C ARG A 624 -0.14 -6.65 -16.22
N ILE A 625 0.24 -5.45 -15.79
CA ILE A 625 -0.66 -4.31 -15.63
C ILE A 625 -0.09 -3.11 -16.38
N GLN A 626 -0.44 -2.97 -17.67
CA GLN A 626 0.11 -1.93 -18.54
C GLN A 626 -0.74 -0.66 -18.51
N ASN A 627 -0.20 0.45 -18.03
CA ASN A 627 -0.80 1.76 -18.26
C ASN A 627 -0.30 2.34 -19.60
N LEU A 628 -1.24 2.60 -20.52
CA LEU A 628 -0.98 3.08 -21.87
C LEU A 628 -0.52 4.54 -21.95
N ASP A 629 -0.54 5.27 -20.83
CA ASP A 629 0.13 6.56 -20.71
C ASP A 629 1.66 6.43 -20.74
N PHE A 630 2.18 5.26 -20.35
CA PHE A 630 3.62 4.97 -20.26
C PHE A 630 4.09 4.03 -21.38
N ARG A 631 3.18 3.30 -22.04
CA ARG A 631 3.50 2.29 -23.06
C ARG A 631 2.59 2.40 -24.29
N GLU A 632 3.14 2.13 -25.49
CA GLU A 632 2.36 2.14 -26.75
C GLU A 632 1.79 0.76 -27.14
N ASP A 633 2.26 -0.31 -26.49
CA ASP A 633 1.83 -1.68 -26.73
C ASP A 633 0.77 -2.15 -25.74
N THR A 634 0.13 -3.29 -26.04
CA THR A 634 -0.91 -3.87 -25.18
C THR A 634 -0.53 -5.30 -24.84
N VAL A 635 -1.16 -5.88 -23.81
CA VAL A 635 -0.84 -7.25 -23.37
C VAL A 635 -1.19 -8.34 -24.41
N LEU A 636 -1.94 -7.96 -25.45
CA LEU A 636 -2.30 -8.80 -26.59
C LEU A 636 -1.50 -8.53 -27.86
N ALA A 637 -0.50 -7.63 -27.81
CA ALA A 637 0.36 -7.32 -28.94
C ALA A 637 1.32 -8.46 -29.28
N ASP A 638 0.76 -9.61 -29.69
CA ASP A 638 1.33 -10.56 -30.66
C ASP A 638 0.30 -11.51 -31.31
N SER A 639 -0.93 -11.06 -31.60
CA SER A 639 -1.91 -11.89 -32.36
C SER A 639 -1.93 -11.61 -33.88
N GLY A 640 -1.00 -10.78 -34.36
CA GLY A 640 -1.06 -10.14 -35.68
C GLY A 640 0.10 -10.36 -36.66
N ALA A 641 1.13 -11.13 -36.34
CA ALA A 641 2.09 -11.76 -37.28
C ALA A 641 3.00 -12.70 -36.48
N PRO A 642 3.21 -13.97 -36.87
CA PRO A 642 4.06 -14.86 -36.10
C PRO A 642 5.53 -14.43 -36.22
N GLY A 643 6.07 -13.95 -35.11
CA GLY A 643 7.50 -13.87 -34.81
C GLY A 643 7.75 -14.51 -33.45
N ASP A 644 7.59 -15.83 -33.39
CA ASP A 644 7.85 -16.70 -32.25
C ASP A 644 9.04 -16.21 -31.39
N GLY A 645 8.78 -15.79 -30.14
CA GLY A 645 9.65 -15.86 -28.95
C GLY A 645 11.17 -15.74 -29.08
N VAL A 646 11.68 -15.05 -30.10
CA VAL A 646 13.10 -14.93 -30.42
C VAL A 646 13.37 -13.53 -30.92
N GLU A 647 14.38 -12.89 -30.35
CA GLU A 647 14.75 -11.48 -30.52
C GLU A 647 15.36 -11.24 -31.91
N LEU A 648 14.52 -11.21 -32.95
CA LEU A 648 14.96 -11.10 -34.35
C LEU A 648 14.47 -9.81 -35.00
N LEU A 649 15.32 -9.21 -35.83
CA LEU A 649 14.94 -8.13 -36.72
C LEU A 649 14.19 -8.69 -37.94
N ASP A 650 12.85 -8.58 -37.94
CA ASP A 650 12.01 -9.12 -39.00
C ASP A 650 11.85 -8.14 -40.18
N LEU A 651 12.57 -8.45 -41.28
CA LEU A 651 12.46 -7.71 -42.53
C LEU A 651 11.64 -8.45 -43.60
N ARG A 652 10.95 -9.55 -43.27
CA ARG A 652 10.16 -10.35 -44.23
C ARG A 652 9.05 -9.54 -44.90
N GLY A 653 8.52 -8.52 -44.22
CA GLY A 653 7.51 -7.60 -44.75
C GLY A 653 7.99 -6.69 -45.90
N PHE A 654 9.30 -6.60 -46.15
CA PHE A 654 9.87 -5.71 -47.15
C PHE A 654 10.34 -6.48 -48.40
N SER A 655 9.89 -6.07 -49.59
CA SER A 655 10.17 -6.77 -50.86
C SER A 655 11.42 -6.25 -51.62
N GLY A 656 12.26 -5.45 -50.97
CA GLY A 656 13.43 -4.78 -51.55
C GLY A 656 14.39 -4.27 -50.48
N ALA A 657 15.29 -3.36 -50.84
CA ALA A 657 16.16 -2.70 -49.86
C ALA A 657 15.33 -1.88 -48.85
N VAL A 658 15.77 -1.87 -47.61
CA VAL A 658 15.19 -1.14 -46.48
C VAL A 658 16.27 -0.22 -45.95
N ASN A 659 15.97 1.07 -45.80
CA ASN A 659 16.84 1.98 -45.09
C ASN A 659 16.69 1.67 -43.59
N ALA A 660 17.76 1.17 -42.98
CA ALA A 660 17.85 0.93 -41.55
C ALA A 660 18.75 1.98 -40.91
N GLU A 661 18.19 2.77 -40.01
CA GLU A 661 18.95 3.68 -39.14
C GLU A 661 19.05 3.04 -37.76
N PHE A 662 20.28 2.68 -37.36
CA PHE A 662 20.58 2.10 -36.05
C PHE A 662 21.09 3.20 -35.13
N MET A 663 20.38 3.46 -34.04
CA MET A 663 20.85 4.28 -32.94
C MET A 663 21.45 3.38 -31.87
N LEU A 664 22.62 3.76 -31.36
CA LEU A 664 23.37 2.96 -30.40
C LEU A 664 23.69 3.77 -29.16
N SER A 665 23.59 3.15 -27.99
CA SER A 665 24.21 3.61 -26.73
C SER A 665 25.04 2.50 -26.13
N ARG A 666 26.09 2.86 -25.39
CA ARG A 666 27.02 1.88 -24.81
C ARG A 666 27.41 2.28 -23.39
N GLU A 667 27.20 1.39 -22.44
CA GLU A 667 27.69 1.49 -21.05
C GLU A 667 28.50 0.24 -20.66
N ALA A 668 29.42 -0.17 -21.53
CA ALA A 668 30.07 -1.47 -21.49
C ALA A 668 31.44 -1.56 -20.78
N ALA A 669 31.69 -2.71 -20.15
CA ALA A 669 33.02 -3.10 -19.67
C ALA A 669 34.02 -3.38 -20.82
N PHE A 670 33.55 -3.83 -21.99
CA PHE A 670 34.36 -4.20 -23.14
C PHE A 670 34.14 -3.31 -24.40
N ASP A 671 35.14 -3.29 -25.30
CA ASP A 671 35.03 -2.60 -26.61
C ASP A 671 34.31 -3.51 -27.61
N ASN A 672 32.98 -3.46 -27.56
CA ASN A 672 32.12 -4.40 -28.25
C ASN A 672 31.93 -4.09 -29.74
N PHE A 673 31.65 -5.14 -30.50
CA PHE A 673 31.12 -5.06 -31.86
C PHE A 673 29.79 -5.79 -31.92
N ALA A 674 28.75 -5.16 -32.43
CA ALA A 674 27.50 -5.81 -32.72
C ALA A 674 27.22 -5.91 -34.23
N GLY A 675 26.35 -6.82 -34.59
CA GLY A 675 25.86 -6.96 -35.95
C GLY A 675 24.66 -7.87 -36.03
N PHE A 676 24.20 -8.09 -37.26
CA PHE A 676 23.08 -8.96 -37.56
C PHE A 676 23.47 -9.98 -38.63
N TYR A 677 22.95 -11.20 -38.55
CA TYR A 677 23.14 -12.24 -39.57
C TYR A 677 21.81 -12.86 -39.97
N LYS A 678 21.73 -13.29 -41.24
CA LYS A 678 20.49 -13.81 -41.79
C LYS A 678 20.19 -15.22 -41.27
N VAL A 679 18.95 -15.43 -40.84
CA VAL A 679 18.41 -16.75 -40.44
C VAL A 679 17.23 -17.14 -41.34
N VAL A 680 17.00 -18.45 -41.46
CA VAL A 680 15.95 -19.03 -42.31
C VAL A 680 14.58 -18.96 -41.63
N ASP A 681 14.57 -19.09 -40.31
CA ASP A 681 13.40 -19.21 -39.44
C ASP A 681 13.68 -18.61 -38.05
N ALA A 682 12.68 -18.62 -37.16
CA ALA A 682 12.77 -18.04 -35.82
C ALA A 682 13.74 -18.84 -34.94
N GLU A 683 13.91 -20.14 -35.21
CA GLU A 683 14.81 -21.05 -34.52
C GLU A 683 16.30 -20.82 -34.86
N GLY A 684 16.62 -19.78 -35.64
CA GLY A 684 18.00 -19.39 -35.91
C GLY A 684 18.72 -20.23 -36.96
N GLY A 685 18.02 -21.00 -37.79
CA GLY A 685 18.67 -21.83 -38.81
C GLY A 685 19.50 -21.01 -39.81
N ILE A 686 20.72 -21.45 -40.13
CA ILE A 686 21.59 -20.84 -41.15
C ILE A 686 21.60 -21.70 -42.42
N ASP A 687 21.18 -21.12 -43.55
CA ASP A 687 21.32 -21.71 -44.89
C ASP A 687 22.69 -21.34 -45.49
N THR A 688 23.59 -22.32 -45.56
CA THR A 688 24.96 -22.11 -46.06
C THR A 688 25.08 -22.34 -47.57
N ASN A 689 24.08 -22.98 -48.19
CA ASN A 689 24.13 -23.46 -49.57
C ASN A 689 23.17 -22.70 -50.51
N GLY A 690 22.25 -21.92 -49.96
CA GLY A 690 21.29 -21.05 -50.66
C GLY A 690 20.06 -21.77 -51.20
N ASP A 691 19.71 -22.95 -50.69
CA ASP A 691 18.52 -23.71 -51.10
C ASP A 691 17.24 -23.36 -50.33
N GLY A 692 17.34 -22.46 -49.34
CA GLY A 692 16.24 -22.02 -48.50
C GLY A 692 15.94 -22.96 -47.33
N THR A 693 16.82 -23.91 -47.02
CA THR A 693 16.72 -24.78 -45.85
C THR A 693 17.92 -24.61 -44.92
N ALA A 694 17.70 -24.72 -43.60
CA ALA A 694 18.77 -24.61 -42.63
C ALA A 694 19.74 -25.79 -42.74
N ASP A 695 21.03 -25.49 -42.90
CA ASP A 695 22.13 -26.47 -42.89
C ASP A 695 22.77 -26.61 -41.49
N LEU A 696 22.69 -25.55 -40.67
CA LEU A 696 23.22 -25.45 -39.31
C LEU A 696 22.14 -24.86 -38.39
N LEU A 697 21.96 -25.46 -37.22
CA LEU A 697 21.11 -24.95 -36.16
C LEU A 697 21.95 -24.41 -35.01
N PRO A 698 21.42 -23.51 -34.16
CA PRO A 698 22.07 -23.14 -32.92
C PRO A 698 22.51 -24.39 -32.12
N GLY A 699 23.65 -24.29 -31.42
CA GLY A 699 24.33 -25.42 -30.78
C GLY A 699 25.15 -26.34 -31.70
N ASP A 700 24.99 -26.30 -33.03
CA ASP A 700 25.81 -27.11 -33.94
C ASP A 700 27.27 -26.66 -33.99
N ALA A 701 28.17 -27.63 -34.17
CA ALA A 701 29.60 -27.34 -34.33
C ALA A 701 29.86 -26.51 -35.59
N GLY A 702 30.42 -25.30 -35.41
CA GLY A 702 30.70 -24.36 -36.50
C GLY A 702 29.62 -23.32 -36.74
N TYR A 703 28.55 -23.29 -35.93
CA TYR A 703 27.48 -22.31 -36.04
C TYR A 703 27.98 -20.87 -35.85
N THR A 704 28.74 -20.60 -34.78
CA THR A 704 29.31 -19.26 -34.50
C THR A 704 30.12 -18.74 -35.68
N GLU A 705 31.03 -19.55 -36.25
CA GLU A 705 31.81 -19.14 -37.41
C GLU A 705 30.94 -18.88 -38.64
N ALA A 706 29.89 -19.68 -38.85
CA ALA A 706 28.95 -19.49 -39.94
C ALA A 706 28.13 -18.20 -39.77
N ALA A 707 27.64 -17.91 -38.56
CA ALA A 707 26.90 -16.70 -38.22
C ALA A 707 27.75 -15.44 -38.49
N ILE A 708 28.98 -15.40 -37.98
CA ILE A 708 29.89 -14.26 -38.19
C ILE A 708 30.30 -14.10 -39.66
N ALA A 709 30.45 -15.21 -40.39
CA ALA A 709 30.74 -15.19 -41.82
C ALA A 709 29.55 -14.72 -42.67
N ASN A 710 28.31 -15.05 -42.26
CA ASN A 710 27.06 -14.71 -42.94
C ASN A 710 26.40 -13.42 -42.43
N ARG A 711 27.07 -12.65 -41.56
CA ARG A 711 26.58 -11.34 -41.12
C ARG A 711 26.31 -10.39 -42.29
N GLU A 712 25.39 -9.46 -42.12
CA GLU A 712 25.19 -8.36 -43.05
C GLU A 712 26.44 -7.45 -43.03
N PRO A 713 27.26 -7.43 -44.11
CA PRO A 713 28.57 -6.77 -44.07
C PRO A 713 28.50 -5.26 -43.91
N ASN A 714 27.36 -4.63 -44.24
CA ASN A 714 27.18 -3.19 -44.11
C ASN A 714 26.74 -2.77 -42.70
N VAL A 715 26.24 -3.69 -41.88
CA VAL A 715 25.81 -3.42 -40.50
C VAL A 715 26.99 -3.70 -39.57
N SER A 716 27.81 -2.69 -39.33
CA SER A 716 28.97 -2.74 -38.43
C SER A 716 28.76 -1.77 -37.27
N LEU A 717 28.30 -2.29 -36.15
CA LEU A 717 27.78 -1.50 -35.04
C LEU A 717 28.83 -1.40 -33.92
N VAL A 718 29.37 -0.21 -33.73
CA VAL A 718 30.45 0.08 -32.76
C VAL A 718 30.23 1.45 -32.15
N VAL A 719 30.37 1.56 -30.84
CA VAL A 719 30.38 2.84 -30.09
C VAL A 719 31.77 3.05 -29.50
N ALA A 720 32.48 4.07 -29.99
CA ALA A 720 33.92 4.25 -29.69
C ALA A 720 34.20 4.64 -28.24
N GLU A 721 33.33 5.44 -27.61
CA GLU A 721 33.49 5.92 -26.24
C GLU A 721 32.48 5.22 -25.32
N ASN A 722 32.93 4.80 -24.12
CA ASN A 722 32.00 4.27 -23.12
C ASN A 722 31.14 5.41 -22.54
N GLY A 723 29.85 5.17 -22.33
CA GLY A 723 28.84 6.21 -22.05
C GLY A 723 28.48 7.07 -23.28
N GLY A 724 28.85 6.62 -24.48
CA GLY A 724 28.63 7.33 -25.74
C GLY A 724 27.42 6.82 -26.53
N THR A 725 27.03 7.59 -27.54
CA THR A 725 26.00 7.19 -28.51
C THR A 725 26.50 7.35 -29.94
N GLU A 726 26.09 6.47 -30.84
CA GLU A 726 26.41 6.55 -32.28
C GLU A 726 25.16 6.28 -33.14
N THR A 727 25.22 6.65 -34.42
CA THR A 727 24.15 6.35 -35.37
C THR A 727 24.74 5.82 -36.68
N LEU A 728 24.18 4.71 -37.17
CA LEU A 728 24.55 4.11 -38.46
C LEU A 728 23.31 4.01 -39.36
N ALA A 729 23.31 4.72 -40.49
CA ALA A 729 22.30 4.56 -41.53
C ALA A 729 22.85 3.73 -42.70
N VAL A 730 22.20 2.61 -43.00
CA VAL A 730 22.59 1.67 -44.06
C VAL A 730 21.39 1.06 -44.76
N GLU A 731 21.57 0.62 -46.00
CA GLU A 731 20.55 -0.18 -46.71
C GLU A 731 20.75 -1.66 -46.39
N VAL A 732 19.69 -2.33 -45.91
CA VAL A 732 19.65 -3.78 -45.64
C VAL A 732 18.63 -4.43 -46.56
N MET A 733 18.89 -5.64 -47.05
CA MET A 733 17.96 -6.35 -47.92
C MET A 733 16.78 -6.93 -47.12
N GLY A 734 15.56 -6.54 -47.48
CA GLY A 734 14.33 -7.15 -46.95
C GLY A 734 14.09 -8.58 -47.41
N GLY A 735 13.00 -9.18 -46.93
CA GLY A 735 12.57 -10.53 -47.26
C GLY A 735 13.26 -11.63 -46.45
N ALA A 736 13.78 -11.30 -45.27
CA ALA A 736 14.54 -12.20 -44.40
C ALA A 736 14.40 -11.82 -42.92
N LEU A 737 14.67 -12.80 -42.06
CA LEU A 737 14.90 -12.59 -40.63
C LEU A 737 16.39 -12.38 -40.37
N TYR A 738 16.70 -11.53 -39.39
CA TYR A 738 18.07 -11.25 -39.00
C TYR A 738 18.23 -11.37 -37.48
N ALA A 739 19.17 -12.21 -37.04
CA ALA A 739 19.49 -12.40 -35.63
C ALA A 739 20.63 -11.46 -35.19
N PRO A 740 20.52 -10.79 -34.02
CA PRO A 740 21.60 -10.00 -33.46
C PRO A 740 22.72 -10.88 -32.88
N PHE A 741 23.91 -10.32 -32.78
CA PHE A 741 25.02 -10.88 -32.00
C PHE A 741 25.92 -9.77 -31.45
N LEU A 742 26.61 -10.07 -30.35
CA LEU A 742 27.65 -9.24 -29.77
C LEU A 742 28.99 -9.98 -29.76
N ILE A 743 30.05 -9.34 -30.24
CA ILE A 743 31.43 -9.78 -30.03
C ILE A 743 32.02 -8.92 -28.92
N ALA A 744 32.22 -9.51 -27.75
CA ALA A 744 32.83 -8.83 -26.62
C ALA A 744 34.33 -8.61 -26.88
N ASN A 745 34.78 -7.37 -26.73
CA ASN A 745 36.20 -6.97 -26.87
C ASN A 745 36.90 -7.48 -28.15
N GLY A 746 36.18 -7.53 -29.27
CA GLY A 746 36.65 -8.18 -30.49
C GLY A 746 35.99 -7.67 -31.75
N ARG A 747 36.37 -8.24 -32.90
CA ARG A 747 35.84 -7.88 -34.22
C ARG A 747 35.60 -9.14 -35.07
N PRO A 748 34.82 -9.08 -36.16
CA PRO A 748 34.52 -10.26 -36.98
C PRO A 748 35.72 -10.98 -37.60
N ASP A 749 36.89 -10.34 -37.70
CA ASP A 749 38.13 -10.94 -38.17
C ASP A 749 39.01 -11.53 -37.06
N SER A 750 38.67 -11.27 -35.79
CA SER A 750 39.35 -11.77 -34.59
C SER A 750 38.42 -11.69 -33.37
N PHE A 751 37.76 -12.80 -33.06
CA PHE A 751 36.82 -12.92 -31.93
C PHE A 751 37.11 -14.16 -31.10
N GLU A 752 36.92 -14.05 -29.78
CA GLU A 752 37.01 -15.18 -28.83
C GLU A 752 35.69 -15.39 -28.08
N GLN A 753 34.94 -14.32 -27.82
CA GLN A 753 33.69 -14.32 -27.07
C GLN A 753 32.59 -13.68 -27.90
N VAL A 754 31.55 -14.45 -28.19
CA VAL A 754 30.40 -14.02 -28.99
C VAL A 754 29.13 -14.44 -28.26
N TYR A 755 28.19 -13.53 -28.14
CA TYR A 755 26.88 -13.77 -27.57
C TYR A 755 25.80 -13.62 -28.62
N PHE A 756 24.76 -14.44 -28.48
CA PHE A 756 23.64 -14.58 -29.39
C PHE A 756 22.33 -14.52 -28.59
N THR A 757 21.23 -14.24 -29.29
CA THR A 757 19.87 -14.36 -28.73
C THR A 757 19.52 -15.81 -28.39
N PHE A 758 20.20 -16.78 -29.03
CA PHE A 758 20.02 -18.20 -28.76
C PHE A 758 20.91 -18.63 -27.58
N SER A 759 20.31 -18.73 -26.40
CA SER A 759 20.97 -19.01 -25.11
C SER A 759 21.88 -20.25 -25.12
N GLU A 760 21.53 -21.29 -25.89
CA GLU A 760 22.34 -22.51 -26.07
C GLU A 760 23.72 -22.29 -26.72
N LEU A 761 23.93 -21.15 -27.39
CA LEU A 761 25.23 -20.72 -27.89
C LEU A 761 26.05 -19.96 -26.84
N ASN A 762 25.41 -19.46 -25.79
CA ASN A 762 26.03 -18.61 -24.78
C ASN A 762 26.64 -19.44 -23.64
N PRO A 763 27.76 -18.98 -23.04
CA PRO A 763 28.35 -19.64 -21.88
C PRO A 763 27.35 -19.79 -20.72
N GLY A 764 27.10 -21.04 -20.31
CA GLY A 764 26.19 -21.33 -19.20
C GLY A 764 24.70 -21.35 -19.56
N GLY A 765 24.33 -21.13 -20.83
CA GLY A 765 22.92 -21.06 -21.22
C GLY A 765 22.22 -19.78 -20.76
N VAL A 766 22.99 -18.74 -20.43
CA VAL A 766 22.48 -17.46 -19.93
C VAL A 766 22.16 -16.53 -21.11
N ASP A 767 21.11 -15.74 -20.96
CA ASP A 767 20.76 -14.72 -21.94
C ASP A 767 21.70 -13.52 -21.85
N HIS A 768 22.08 -13.03 -23.01
CA HIS A 768 23.02 -11.92 -23.17
C HIS A 768 22.51 -10.84 -24.12
N ILE A 769 21.30 -11.06 -24.64
CA ILE A 769 20.58 -10.15 -25.50
C ILE A 769 19.15 -10.17 -24.98
N GLN A 770 18.53 -9.00 -24.90
CA GLN A 770 17.11 -8.81 -24.67
C GLN A 770 16.53 -7.99 -25.82
N GLY A 771 15.43 -8.44 -26.41
CA GLY A 771 14.82 -7.79 -27.56
C GLY A 771 13.37 -7.38 -27.31
N SER A 772 13.03 -6.13 -27.63
CA SER A 772 11.65 -5.65 -27.71
C SER A 772 11.44 -4.85 -28.98
N GLY A 773 10.58 -5.35 -29.87
CA GLY A 773 10.35 -4.76 -31.19
C GLY A 773 11.62 -4.66 -32.04
N ASN A 774 12.10 -3.44 -32.27
CA ASN A 774 13.34 -3.16 -33.03
C ASN A 774 14.50 -2.71 -32.12
N THR A 775 14.35 -2.88 -30.80
CA THR A 775 15.37 -2.55 -29.81
C THR A 775 15.99 -3.83 -29.27
N PHE A 776 17.32 -3.84 -29.21
CA PHE A 776 18.13 -4.95 -28.74
C PHE A 776 19.10 -4.42 -27.68
N ALA A 777 18.94 -4.87 -26.45
CA ALA A 777 19.77 -4.59 -25.29
C ALA A 777 20.72 -5.78 -25.08
N PHE A 778 21.94 -5.55 -24.58
CA PHE A 778 23.01 -6.55 -24.60
C PHE A 778 23.81 -6.55 -23.31
N GLU A 779 24.36 -7.71 -22.96
CA GLU A 779 25.32 -7.98 -21.88
C GLU A 779 26.65 -8.48 -22.45
N ASP A 780 27.76 -7.87 -22.05
CA ASP A 780 29.11 -8.12 -22.55
C ASP A 780 29.98 -8.97 -21.61
N LEU A 781 29.57 -9.09 -20.33
CA LEU A 781 30.27 -9.87 -19.32
C LEU A 781 29.78 -11.32 -19.27
N PRO A 782 30.67 -12.33 -19.22
CA PRO A 782 30.28 -13.74 -19.25
C PRO A 782 29.32 -14.13 -18.12
N PHE A 783 28.39 -15.05 -18.43
CA PHE A 783 27.36 -15.56 -17.51
C PHE A 783 26.33 -14.49 -17.09
N GLY A 784 26.00 -13.57 -18.01
CA GLY A 784 24.96 -12.54 -17.81
C GLY A 784 25.40 -11.29 -17.06
N GLY A 785 26.67 -11.17 -16.65
CA GLY A 785 27.17 -9.90 -16.09
C GLY A 785 26.43 -9.44 -14.84
N ASP A 786 25.99 -8.18 -14.87
CA ASP A 786 25.12 -7.51 -13.90
C ASP A 786 23.64 -7.46 -14.32
N LEU A 787 23.31 -8.01 -15.49
CA LEU A 787 21.93 -8.24 -15.99
C LEU A 787 21.10 -6.95 -16.15
N ASP A 788 21.76 -5.82 -16.42
CA ASP A 788 21.10 -4.55 -16.72
C ASP A 788 20.91 -4.29 -18.22
N PHE A 789 21.52 -5.13 -19.07
CA PHE A 789 21.50 -5.14 -20.53
C PHE A 789 21.86 -3.79 -21.19
N ASN A 790 22.57 -2.90 -20.47
CA ASN A 790 22.90 -1.56 -20.96
C ASN A 790 24.30 -1.48 -21.61
N ASP A 791 25.08 -2.58 -21.57
CA ASP A 791 26.44 -2.65 -22.13
C ASP A 791 26.46 -2.24 -23.61
N LEU A 792 25.40 -2.59 -24.35
CA LEU A 792 25.09 -1.99 -25.64
C LEU A 792 23.58 -2.00 -25.84
N ILE A 793 22.98 -0.90 -26.30
CA ILE A 793 21.58 -0.86 -26.74
C ILE A 793 21.56 -0.43 -28.20
N ILE A 794 20.77 -1.12 -29.01
CA ILE A 794 20.62 -0.89 -30.44
C ILE A 794 19.15 -0.73 -30.75
N THR A 795 18.73 0.44 -31.21
CA THR A 795 17.37 0.68 -31.70
C THR A 795 17.40 0.89 -33.21
N ALA A 796 16.66 0.06 -33.96
CA ALA A 796 16.57 0.16 -35.41
C ALA A 796 15.29 0.88 -35.86
N THR A 797 15.44 1.92 -36.67
CA THR A 797 14.34 2.56 -37.40
C THR A 797 14.37 2.14 -38.86
N LEU A 798 13.28 1.51 -39.32
CA LEU A 798 13.18 0.93 -40.65
C LEU A 798 12.28 1.77 -41.56
N THR A 799 12.78 2.17 -42.73
CA THR A 799 11.99 2.87 -43.74
C THR A 799 12.10 2.20 -45.12
N PRO A 800 10.96 1.97 -45.83
CA PRO A 800 11.01 1.40 -47.18
C PRO A 800 11.78 2.31 -48.15
N VAL A 801 12.65 1.72 -48.98
CA VAL A 801 13.22 2.43 -50.12
C VAL A 801 12.17 2.49 -51.23
N SER A 802 11.74 3.71 -51.59
CA SER A 802 10.66 3.97 -52.57
C SER A 802 10.98 3.55 -54.00
#